data_AF-M3JZJ8-F1
#
_entry.id   AF-M3JZJ8-F1
#
_cell.length_a   1.000
_cell.length_b   1.000
_cell.length_c   1.000
_cell.angle_alpha   90.00
_cell.angle_beta   90.00
_cell.angle_gamma   90.00
#
_symmetry.space_group_name_H-M   'P 1'
#
loop_
_entity.id
_entity.type
_entity.pdbx_description
1 polymer ?
#
loop_
_entity_poly.entity_id
_entity_poly.type
_entity_poly.pdbx_seq_one_letter_code
_entity_poly.pdbx_strand_id
1 'polypeptide(L)'
;MANTDEIQLYKSQLDDFLQRKFIDQSLLIGFNASLQAKFHSWIVNDLTHYQENLDTAFTTIHFFEILWTEFHSPVIKFFQHQHAKVLEELNNDFKACQKEGRPGDFKVKPVEMRKINDNFIKFIKEIFMFYSKLLKYFVTRYENAYVPNKFLNHFNYKVSERAISCSDENFQANVLYLDHKCCLSLGDILRHQAFVETSFVNPSSSNREFFKHKSLGDSHNFLTAYSKSIQYYEFCIMLLPALNEPYNHIGMIYNLVDDKFNAIYWFLRSQYTRIPEYKLGFSNLTKILSKHWFTTALVDIVNASPERRFTKEQELNVYLICLIGYIYCPERYKNGPNIVKKIPFSKIETELFKSLASNYEQDMVLKQLTVLFSFVKLTSGDEYEKLARFAFRYVERVLDYMRKNNPSSLVVLRFILNVLRENKELLDIFHSRRNCVMYLTAVLNNYLTDSFIDSRPTRKYYFWEDVHFRDCSLIKFQFKDFKDDGIFEENDINHLVGDYSDIDFSNVLSDNQTIEDYENDLRTSAILVLGKKLLTTCKEYEFQYDKDAIKFSMKKKQPQIKQNENLVTKPARVEEEKVIVPTSMEEIESIISEQRSKLRLEVDQGYENMVNKIVDEPEVNLQQQQQQQQPIVKNIWEQNQQQIPQQPVFLNPQYNPPQNFYTNDYSQYRT
;
A
#
# COMPACT_ATOMS: atom_id res chain seq x y z
N MET A 1 29.77 5.15 -24.09
CA MET A 1 30.43 6.45 -24.38
C MET A 1 29.74 7.18 -25.53
N ALA A 2 29.64 6.63 -26.75
CA ALA A 2 28.99 7.33 -27.87
C ALA A 2 27.51 7.74 -27.64
N ASN A 3 26.69 6.87 -27.04
CA ASN A 3 25.27 7.18 -26.80
C ASN A 3 25.07 8.29 -25.75
N THR A 4 25.98 8.41 -24.78
CA THR A 4 25.88 9.38 -23.68
C THR A 4 25.97 10.82 -24.21
N ASP A 5 26.91 11.08 -25.12
CA ASP A 5 27.09 12.40 -25.73
C ASP A 5 25.90 12.77 -26.63
N GLU A 6 25.35 11.81 -27.38
CA GLU A 6 24.18 12.02 -28.24
C GLU A 6 22.90 12.27 -27.40
N ILE A 7 22.71 11.55 -26.29
CA ILE A 7 21.62 11.80 -25.33
C ILE A 7 21.72 13.21 -24.75
N GLN A 8 22.91 13.64 -24.33
CA GLN A 8 23.11 14.98 -23.77
C GLN A 8 22.84 16.09 -24.79
N LEU A 9 23.21 15.86 -26.06
CA LEU A 9 22.88 16.77 -27.15
C LEU A 9 21.36 16.90 -27.34
N TYR A 10 20.65 15.78 -27.40
CA TYR A 10 19.18 15.80 -27.51
C TYR A 10 18.54 16.47 -26.29
N LYS A 11 19.06 16.23 -25.09
CA LYS A 11 18.54 16.86 -23.87
C LYS A 11 18.68 18.38 -23.91
N SER A 12 19.85 18.86 -24.32
CA SER A 12 20.10 20.30 -24.48
C SER A 12 19.15 20.93 -25.50
N GLN A 13 18.90 20.26 -26.63
CA GLN A 13 17.92 20.71 -27.63
C GLN A 13 16.49 20.77 -27.08
N LEU A 14 16.08 19.77 -26.29
CA LEU A 14 14.77 19.78 -25.65
C LEU A 14 14.65 20.95 -24.67
N ASP A 15 15.66 21.18 -23.83
CA ASP A 15 15.65 22.28 -22.86
C ASP A 15 15.55 23.64 -23.56
N ASP A 16 16.26 23.82 -24.67
CA ASP A 16 16.17 25.00 -25.53
C ASP A 16 14.77 25.20 -26.13
N PHE A 17 14.03 24.12 -26.41
CA PHE A 17 12.62 24.24 -26.79
C PHE A 17 11.77 24.65 -25.60
N LEU A 18 11.85 23.93 -24.48
CA LEU A 18 10.98 24.11 -23.32
C LEU A 18 11.14 25.48 -22.62
N GLN A 19 12.30 26.13 -22.77
CA GLN A 19 12.54 27.48 -22.23
C GLN A 19 11.87 28.60 -23.04
N ARG A 20 11.45 28.35 -24.29
CA ARG A 20 10.87 29.39 -25.15
C ARG A 20 9.48 29.78 -24.66
N LYS A 21 9.19 31.09 -24.67
CA LYS A 21 7.87 31.64 -24.35
C LYS A 21 6.78 31.14 -25.31
N PHE A 22 7.13 30.99 -26.59
CA PHE A 22 6.28 30.43 -27.63
C PHE A 22 7.04 29.31 -28.32
N ILE A 23 6.57 28.08 -28.17
CA ILE A 23 7.13 26.91 -28.85
C ILE A 23 6.33 26.66 -30.12
N ASP A 24 7.04 26.42 -31.23
CA ASP A 24 6.42 25.76 -32.37
C ASP A 24 6.16 24.30 -31.99
N GLN A 25 4.90 24.00 -31.72
CA GLN A 25 4.47 22.67 -31.26
C GLN A 25 4.72 21.59 -32.32
N SER A 26 4.73 21.95 -33.60
CA SER A 26 5.06 21.02 -34.69
C SER A 26 6.52 20.59 -34.64
N LEU A 27 7.40 21.54 -34.28
CA LEU A 27 8.83 21.29 -34.12
C LEU A 27 9.11 20.37 -32.92
N LEU A 28 8.42 20.59 -31.80
CA LEU A 28 8.53 19.72 -30.62
C LEU A 28 8.08 18.28 -30.91
N ILE A 29 6.98 18.13 -31.66
CA ILE A 29 6.47 16.82 -32.11
C ILE A 29 7.48 16.14 -33.06
N GLY A 30 7.99 16.87 -34.06
CA GLY A 30 8.99 16.33 -35.00
C GLY A 30 10.30 15.93 -34.33
N PHE A 31 10.74 16.70 -33.33
CA PHE A 31 11.87 16.35 -32.47
C PHE A 31 11.61 15.05 -31.71
N ASN A 32 10.46 14.92 -31.07
CA ASN A 32 10.09 13.72 -30.31
C ASN A 32 10.06 12.46 -31.20
N ALA A 33 9.51 12.56 -32.41
CA ALA A 33 9.50 11.44 -33.34
C ALA A 33 10.93 10.97 -33.73
N SER A 34 11.84 11.92 -33.95
CA SER A 34 13.25 11.63 -34.26
C SER A 34 13.97 10.99 -33.07
N LEU A 35 13.74 11.53 -31.86
CA LEU A 35 14.26 11.00 -30.61
C LEU A 35 13.80 9.55 -30.37
N GLN A 36 12.50 9.29 -30.51
CA GLN A 36 11.92 7.97 -30.33
C GLN A 36 12.49 6.95 -31.32
N ALA A 37 12.71 7.33 -32.58
CA ALA A 37 13.33 6.44 -33.55
C ALA A 37 14.75 6.02 -33.12
N LYS A 38 15.53 6.94 -32.55
CA LYS A 38 16.87 6.65 -32.01
C LYS A 38 16.83 5.74 -30.80
N PHE A 39 16.03 6.07 -29.80
CA PHE A 39 15.87 5.24 -28.61
C PHE A 39 15.35 3.85 -28.95
N HIS A 40 14.39 3.72 -29.87
CA HIS A 40 13.95 2.42 -30.35
C HIS A 40 15.11 1.60 -30.93
N SER A 41 15.94 2.20 -31.77
CA SER A 41 17.10 1.51 -32.34
C SER A 41 18.09 1.08 -31.26
N TRP A 42 18.38 1.94 -30.28
CA TRP A 42 19.29 1.59 -29.18
C TRP A 42 18.76 0.45 -28.32
N ILE A 43 17.47 0.50 -27.96
CA ILE A 43 16.78 -0.52 -27.17
C ILE A 43 16.81 -1.87 -27.90
N VAL A 44 16.41 -1.91 -29.18
CA VAL A 44 16.35 -3.16 -29.94
C VAL A 44 17.75 -3.76 -30.16
N ASN A 45 18.74 -2.93 -30.48
CA ASN A 45 20.11 -3.40 -30.71
C ASN A 45 20.76 -3.92 -29.42
N ASP A 46 20.61 -3.20 -28.31
CA ASP A 46 21.16 -3.60 -27.01
C ASP A 46 20.51 -4.90 -26.51
N LEU A 47 19.18 -5.03 -26.61
CA LEU A 47 18.48 -6.26 -26.23
C LEU A 47 18.89 -7.46 -27.10
N THR A 48 19.04 -7.26 -28.42
CA THR A 48 19.51 -8.32 -29.33
C THR A 48 20.94 -8.74 -28.98
N HIS A 49 21.83 -7.78 -28.76
CA HIS A 49 23.21 -8.06 -28.39
C HIS A 49 23.32 -8.80 -27.04
N TYR A 50 22.54 -8.37 -26.05
CA TYR A 50 22.47 -9.00 -24.73
C TYR A 50 21.93 -10.43 -24.83
N GLN A 51 20.91 -10.68 -25.66
CA GLN A 51 20.39 -12.03 -25.92
C GLN A 51 21.46 -12.95 -26.52
N GLU A 52 22.28 -12.44 -27.43
CA GLU A 52 23.37 -13.20 -28.06
C GLU A 52 24.59 -13.36 -27.14
N ASN A 53 24.76 -12.48 -26.15
CA ASN A 53 25.93 -12.40 -25.28
C ASN A 53 25.51 -12.07 -23.82
N LEU A 54 25.02 -13.06 -23.09
CA LEU A 54 24.41 -12.89 -21.76
C LEU A 54 25.35 -12.29 -20.69
N ASP A 55 26.67 -12.37 -20.88
CA ASP A 55 27.67 -11.80 -19.97
C ASP A 55 27.91 -10.29 -20.19
N THR A 56 27.23 -9.68 -21.16
CA THR A 56 27.39 -8.26 -21.49
C THR A 56 26.49 -7.36 -20.64
N ALA A 57 26.87 -6.09 -20.51
CA ALA A 57 26.09 -5.12 -19.76
C ALA A 57 24.75 -4.82 -20.47
N PHE A 58 23.64 -5.03 -19.77
CA PHE A 58 22.31 -4.72 -20.27
C PHE A 58 21.93 -3.25 -20.02
N THR A 59 21.98 -2.42 -21.06
CA THR A 59 21.81 -0.96 -20.94
C THR A 59 20.37 -0.52 -21.21
N THR A 60 19.55 -1.37 -21.81
CA THR A 60 18.18 -1.05 -22.24
C THR A 60 17.31 -0.47 -21.12
N ILE A 61 17.44 -0.97 -19.88
CA ILE A 61 16.71 -0.44 -18.72
C ILE A 61 17.03 1.04 -18.50
N HIS A 62 18.31 1.40 -18.58
CA HIS A 62 18.76 2.77 -18.42
C HIS A 62 18.24 3.69 -19.54
N PHE A 63 18.13 3.20 -20.78
CA PHE A 63 17.53 3.96 -21.87
C PHE A 63 16.05 4.26 -21.62
N PHE A 64 15.29 3.31 -21.06
CA PHE A 64 13.90 3.54 -20.67
C PHE A 64 13.77 4.64 -19.61
N GLU A 65 14.62 4.59 -18.59
CA GLU A 65 14.63 5.56 -17.50
C GLU A 65 14.96 6.96 -18.02
N ILE A 66 16.05 7.11 -18.77
CA ILE A 66 16.44 8.40 -19.36
C ILE A 66 15.33 8.94 -20.27
N LEU A 67 14.79 8.11 -21.17
CA LEU A 67 13.76 8.57 -22.12
C LEU A 67 12.54 9.09 -21.37
N TRP A 68 12.16 8.44 -20.28
CA TRP A 68 11.05 8.89 -19.46
C TRP A 68 11.38 10.16 -18.66
N THR A 69 12.45 10.14 -17.86
CA THR A 69 12.75 11.21 -16.89
C THR A 69 13.26 12.47 -17.54
N GLU A 70 14.06 12.36 -18.60
CA GLU A 70 14.74 13.49 -19.22
C GLU A 70 13.99 14.05 -20.44
N PHE A 71 13.08 13.28 -21.04
CA PHE A 71 12.39 13.70 -22.26
C PHE A 71 10.86 13.69 -22.16
N HIS A 72 10.23 12.52 -21.99
CA HIS A 72 8.78 12.45 -22.03
C HIS A 72 8.11 13.16 -20.84
N SER A 73 8.56 12.92 -19.60
CA SER A 73 7.99 13.54 -18.40
C SER A 73 8.13 15.07 -18.38
N PRO A 74 9.29 15.67 -18.73
CA PRO A 74 9.43 17.12 -18.84
C PRO A 74 8.48 17.77 -19.85
N VAL A 75 8.27 17.15 -21.03
CA VAL A 75 7.31 17.66 -22.01
C VAL A 75 5.87 17.60 -21.50
N ILE A 76 5.49 16.50 -20.82
CA ILE A 76 4.17 16.40 -20.16
C ILE A 76 4.01 17.52 -19.14
N LYS A 77 5.00 17.74 -18.26
CA LYS A 77 4.97 18.79 -17.24
C LYS A 77 4.90 20.19 -17.85
N PHE A 78 5.60 20.42 -18.96
CA PHE A 78 5.48 21.66 -19.73
C PHE A 78 4.04 21.90 -20.17
N PHE A 79 3.38 20.92 -20.78
CA PHE A 79 1.97 21.06 -21.16
C PHE A 79 1.08 21.27 -19.95
N GLN A 80 1.27 20.52 -18.85
CA GLN A 80 0.50 20.71 -17.62
C GLN A 80 0.60 22.14 -17.09
N HIS A 81 1.81 22.72 -17.11
CA HIS A 81 2.04 24.12 -16.72
C HIS A 81 1.30 25.11 -17.62
N GLN A 82 1.30 24.88 -18.93
CA GLN A 82 0.59 25.75 -19.88
C GLN A 82 -0.93 25.70 -19.65
N HIS A 83 -1.51 24.51 -19.41
CA HIS A 83 -2.92 24.37 -19.06
C HIS A 83 -3.24 25.07 -17.72
N ALA A 84 -2.39 24.89 -16.71
CA ALA A 84 -2.55 25.52 -15.40
C ALA A 84 -2.56 27.06 -15.49
N LYS A 85 -1.68 27.65 -16.30
CA LYS A 85 -1.64 29.10 -16.55
C LYS A 85 -2.95 29.65 -17.10
N VAL A 86 -3.53 28.97 -18.10
CA VAL A 86 -4.83 29.39 -18.66
C VAL A 86 -5.92 29.33 -17.59
N LEU A 87 -5.96 28.28 -16.77
CA LEU A 87 -6.94 28.19 -15.69
C LEU A 87 -6.71 29.24 -14.59
N GLU A 88 -5.46 29.58 -14.29
CA GLU A 88 -5.10 30.64 -13.34
C GLU A 88 -5.59 32.01 -13.83
N GLU A 89 -5.37 32.34 -15.10
CA GLU A 89 -5.91 33.54 -15.74
C GLU A 89 -7.44 33.60 -15.62
N LEU A 90 -8.14 32.49 -15.88
CA LEU A 90 -9.59 32.42 -15.72
C LEU A 90 -10.05 32.68 -14.28
N ASN A 91 -9.32 32.13 -13.30
CA ASN A 91 -9.63 32.37 -11.90
C ASN A 91 -9.41 33.84 -11.49
N ASN A 92 -8.39 34.49 -12.05
CA ASN A 92 -8.10 35.89 -11.79
C ASN A 92 -9.14 36.81 -12.46
N ASP A 93 -9.52 36.51 -13.70
CA ASP A 93 -10.59 37.22 -14.42
C ASP A 93 -11.91 37.13 -13.64
N PHE A 94 -12.27 35.93 -13.14
CA PHE A 94 -13.47 35.77 -12.31
C PHE A 94 -13.41 36.60 -11.02
N LYS A 95 -12.28 36.58 -10.30
CA LYS A 95 -12.09 37.37 -9.07
C LYS A 95 -12.21 38.88 -9.35
N ALA A 96 -11.69 39.35 -10.48
CA ALA A 96 -11.82 40.75 -10.90
C ALA A 96 -13.29 41.12 -11.15
N CYS A 97 -14.03 40.30 -11.92
CA CYS A 97 -15.47 40.50 -12.14
C CYS A 97 -16.27 40.53 -10.82
N GLN A 98 -15.93 39.67 -9.84
CA GLN A 98 -16.56 39.71 -8.51
C GLN A 98 -16.27 41.01 -7.76
N LYS A 99 -15.02 41.46 -7.76
CA LYS A 99 -14.61 42.69 -7.07
C LYS A 99 -15.27 43.94 -7.67
N GLU A 100 -15.53 43.92 -8.98
CA GLU A 100 -16.23 44.99 -9.69
C GLU A 100 -17.76 44.92 -9.59
N GLY A 101 -18.32 43.92 -8.89
CA GLY A 101 -19.76 43.73 -8.76
C GLY A 101 -20.45 43.25 -10.04
N ARG A 102 -19.69 42.73 -11.01
CA ARG A 102 -20.16 42.26 -12.33
C ARG A 102 -19.84 40.79 -12.59
N PRO A 103 -20.22 39.85 -11.71
CA PRO A 103 -19.89 38.42 -11.89
C PRO A 103 -20.51 37.80 -13.16
N GLY A 104 -21.60 38.38 -13.70
CA GLY A 104 -22.25 37.92 -14.93
C GLY A 104 -21.43 38.16 -16.21
N ASP A 105 -20.46 39.08 -16.15
CA ASP A 105 -19.59 39.42 -17.29
C ASP A 105 -18.47 38.38 -17.49
N PHE A 106 -18.23 37.50 -16.51
CA PHE A 106 -17.21 36.47 -16.60
C PHE A 106 -17.49 35.48 -17.74
N LYS A 107 -16.44 35.20 -18.52
CA LYS A 107 -16.44 34.20 -19.60
C LYS A 107 -15.20 33.33 -19.52
N VAL A 108 -15.39 32.03 -19.70
CA VAL A 108 -14.27 31.10 -19.92
C VAL A 108 -13.61 31.29 -21.29
N LYS A 109 -12.40 30.76 -21.44
CA LYS A 109 -11.53 30.82 -22.63
C LYS A 109 -11.32 29.41 -23.23
N PRO A 110 -12.37 28.79 -23.81
CA PRO A 110 -12.32 27.40 -24.24
C PRO A 110 -11.43 27.19 -25.47
N VAL A 111 -11.24 28.23 -26.31
CA VAL A 111 -10.44 28.13 -27.54
C VAL A 111 -8.95 28.05 -27.21
N GLU A 112 -8.48 28.88 -26.28
CA GLU A 112 -7.12 28.90 -25.77
C GLU A 112 -6.78 27.55 -25.12
N MET A 113 -7.67 27.05 -24.26
CA MET A 113 -7.51 25.75 -23.63
C MET A 113 -7.46 24.62 -24.66
N ARG A 114 -8.37 24.63 -25.65
CA ARG A 114 -8.41 23.61 -26.71
C ARG A 114 -7.14 23.59 -27.55
N LYS A 115 -6.61 24.76 -27.93
CA LYS A 115 -5.36 24.85 -28.72
C LYS A 115 -4.19 24.19 -28.01
N ILE A 116 -4.03 24.38 -26.70
CA ILE A 116 -2.96 23.74 -25.94
C ILE A 116 -3.23 22.23 -25.83
N ASN A 117 -4.47 21.86 -25.51
CA ASN A 117 -4.86 20.46 -25.32
C ASN A 117 -4.74 19.64 -26.60
N ASP A 118 -5.09 20.18 -27.77
CA ASP A 118 -4.98 19.45 -29.05
C ASP A 118 -3.53 19.01 -29.33
N ASN A 119 -2.55 19.85 -28.97
CA ASN A 119 -1.14 19.51 -29.14
C ASN A 119 -0.62 18.57 -28.06
N PHE A 120 -1.07 18.74 -26.81
CA PHE A 120 -0.81 17.78 -25.76
C PHE A 120 -1.34 16.38 -26.12
N ILE A 121 -2.56 16.27 -26.66
CA ILE A 121 -3.14 15.00 -27.07
C ILE A 121 -2.38 14.37 -28.24
N LYS A 122 -1.86 15.16 -29.19
CA LYS A 122 -0.98 14.63 -30.25
C LYS A 122 0.28 14.02 -29.67
N PHE A 123 0.97 14.75 -28.78
CA PHE A 123 2.17 14.25 -28.11
C PHE A 123 1.88 12.99 -27.28
N ILE A 124 0.80 12.99 -26.48
CA ILE A 124 0.36 11.85 -25.68
C ILE A 124 0.11 10.61 -26.56
N LYS A 125 -0.54 10.77 -27.71
CA LYS A 125 -0.78 9.66 -28.65
C LYS A 125 0.54 9.10 -29.20
N GLU A 126 1.50 9.94 -29.55
CA GLU A 126 2.80 9.50 -30.07
C GLU A 126 3.59 8.69 -29.03
N ILE A 127 3.75 9.22 -27.82
CA ILE A 127 4.46 8.49 -26.75
C ILE A 127 3.72 7.21 -26.33
N PHE A 128 2.38 7.22 -26.31
CA PHE A 128 1.58 6.03 -26.04
C PHE A 128 1.82 4.94 -27.09
N MET A 129 1.81 5.33 -28.38
CA MET A 129 2.08 4.40 -29.48
C MET A 129 3.50 3.87 -29.46
N PHE A 130 4.49 4.67 -29.06
CA PHE A 130 5.87 4.22 -28.88
C PHE A 130 5.99 3.09 -27.86
N TYR A 131 5.50 3.29 -26.63
CA TYR A 131 5.58 2.26 -25.59
C TYR A 131 4.69 1.04 -25.90
N SER A 132 3.53 1.25 -26.54
CA SER A 132 2.66 0.14 -26.98
C SER A 132 3.34 -0.74 -28.03
N LYS A 133 4.11 -0.14 -28.94
CA LYS A 133 4.90 -0.88 -29.95
C LYS A 133 6.04 -1.66 -29.31
N LEU A 134 6.75 -1.05 -28.36
CA LEU A 134 7.82 -1.74 -27.61
C LEU A 134 7.27 -2.90 -26.78
N LEU A 135 6.17 -2.70 -26.06
CA LEU A 135 5.50 -3.77 -25.32
C LEU A 135 5.14 -4.93 -26.24
N LYS A 136 4.46 -4.65 -27.35
CA LYS A 136 4.14 -5.69 -28.34
C LYS A 136 5.40 -6.38 -28.86
N TYR A 137 6.46 -5.63 -29.13
CA TYR A 137 7.72 -6.19 -29.60
C TYR A 137 8.30 -7.17 -28.58
N PHE A 138 8.48 -6.78 -27.32
CA PHE A 138 9.04 -7.66 -26.29
C PHE A 138 8.20 -8.93 -26.09
N VAL A 139 6.90 -8.77 -25.88
CA VAL A 139 5.97 -9.87 -25.59
C VAL A 139 5.80 -10.86 -26.75
N THR A 140 5.92 -10.40 -28.00
CA THR A 140 5.68 -11.28 -29.18
C THR A 140 6.95 -11.77 -29.86
N ARG A 141 8.08 -11.10 -29.64
CA ARG A 141 9.38 -11.45 -30.24
C ARG A 141 10.13 -12.49 -29.43
N TYR A 142 9.98 -12.49 -28.10
CA TYR A 142 10.69 -13.38 -27.19
C TYR A 142 9.71 -14.28 -26.46
N GLU A 143 10.01 -15.57 -26.37
CA GLU A 143 9.27 -16.48 -25.49
C GLU A 143 9.64 -16.15 -24.04
N ASN A 144 8.63 -15.96 -23.20
CA ASN A 144 8.84 -15.67 -21.78
C ASN A 144 7.78 -16.38 -20.95
N ALA A 145 8.20 -17.40 -20.20
CA ALA A 145 7.30 -18.22 -19.38
C ALA A 145 6.69 -17.45 -18.21
N TYR A 146 7.26 -16.28 -17.85
CA TYR A 146 6.76 -15.46 -16.76
C TYR A 146 5.65 -14.48 -17.19
N VAL A 147 5.26 -14.45 -18.46
CA VAL A 147 4.16 -13.59 -18.95
C VAL A 147 2.85 -14.39 -18.93
N PRO A 148 1.86 -14.02 -18.09
CA PRO A 148 0.62 -14.78 -17.99
C PRO A 148 -0.27 -14.67 -19.25
N ASN A 149 -1.02 -15.73 -19.55
CA ASN A 149 -1.99 -15.78 -20.65
C ASN A 149 -3.06 -14.71 -20.50
N LYS A 150 -3.54 -14.45 -19.27
CA LYS A 150 -4.47 -13.35 -18.98
C LYS A 150 -3.94 -12.00 -19.47
N PHE A 151 -2.64 -11.74 -19.37
CA PHE A 151 -2.00 -10.53 -19.87
C PHE A 151 -1.98 -10.52 -21.41
N LEU A 152 -1.55 -11.62 -22.04
CA LEU A 152 -1.53 -11.77 -23.50
C LEU A 152 -2.92 -11.57 -24.13
N ASN A 153 -3.93 -12.21 -23.54
CA ASN A 153 -5.32 -12.17 -23.98
C ASN A 153 -5.91 -10.75 -23.89
N HIS A 154 -5.58 -10.00 -22.84
CA HIS A 154 -6.04 -8.61 -22.69
C HIS A 154 -5.61 -7.73 -23.86
N PHE A 155 -4.34 -7.84 -24.28
CA PHE A 155 -3.79 -7.06 -25.39
C PHE A 155 -4.01 -7.69 -26.76
N ASN A 156 -4.65 -8.87 -26.81
CA ASN A 156 -4.77 -9.69 -28.03
C ASN A 156 -3.40 -9.93 -28.69
N TYR A 157 -2.39 -10.19 -27.86
CA TYR A 157 -1.06 -10.55 -28.32
C TYR A 157 -0.99 -12.05 -28.56
N LYS A 158 -0.39 -12.42 -29.69
CA LYS A 158 -0.06 -13.81 -30.02
C LYS A 158 1.46 -13.87 -30.13
N VAL A 159 2.07 -14.68 -29.27
CA VAL A 159 3.50 -14.97 -29.35
C VAL A 159 3.75 -15.60 -30.72
N SER A 160 4.75 -15.10 -31.44
CA SER A 160 5.05 -15.59 -32.78
C SER A 160 5.56 -17.04 -32.71
N GLU A 161 5.18 -17.89 -33.67
CA GLU A 161 5.83 -19.20 -33.85
C GLU A 161 7.34 -19.10 -34.13
N ARG A 162 7.83 -17.90 -34.49
CA ARG A 162 9.24 -17.57 -34.69
C ARG A 162 9.82 -16.72 -33.55
N ALA A 163 9.16 -16.72 -32.39
CA ALA A 163 9.68 -16.05 -31.22
C ALA A 163 11.06 -16.64 -30.86
N ILE A 164 11.97 -15.77 -30.40
CA ILE A 164 13.27 -16.22 -29.89
C ILE A 164 13.02 -16.89 -28.55
N SER A 165 13.39 -18.16 -28.45
CA SER A 165 13.47 -18.86 -27.18
C SER A 165 14.83 -18.60 -26.54
N CYS A 166 14.82 -18.18 -25.28
CA CYS A 166 16.03 -18.03 -24.46
C CYS A 166 15.71 -18.57 -23.06
N SER A 167 16.40 -19.62 -22.65
CA SER A 167 16.16 -20.29 -21.36
C SER A 167 16.88 -19.62 -20.18
N ASP A 168 17.67 -18.57 -20.42
CA ASP A 168 18.36 -17.86 -19.36
C ASP A 168 17.37 -17.05 -18.50
N GLU A 169 17.35 -17.34 -17.19
CA GLU A 169 16.41 -16.74 -16.25
C GLU A 169 16.62 -15.22 -16.13
N ASN A 170 17.86 -14.73 -16.20
CA ASN A 170 18.14 -13.30 -16.11
C ASN A 170 17.61 -12.56 -17.34
N PHE A 171 17.77 -13.14 -18.54
CA PHE A 171 17.20 -12.61 -19.76
C PHE A 171 15.67 -12.54 -19.69
N GLN A 172 15.01 -13.64 -19.29
CA GLN A 172 13.55 -13.66 -19.16
C GLN A 172 13.05 -12.65 -18.12
N ALA A 173 13.72 -12.54 -16.97
CA ALA A 173 13.40 -11.55 -15.94
C ALA A 173 13.60 -10.11 -16.44
N ASN A 174 14.68 -9.85 -17.19
CA ASN A 174 14.95 -8.54 -17.80
C ASN A 174 13.89 -8.16 -18.84
N VAL A 175 13.48 -9.08 -19.72
CA VAL A 175 12.42 -8.83 -20.70
C VAL A 175 11.08 -8.59 -19.99
N LEU A 176 10.74 -9.38 -18.97
CA LEU A 176 9.54 -9.16 -18.14
C LEU A 176 9.56 -7.78 -17.47
N TYR A 177 10.74 -7.33 -17.01
CA TYR A 177 10.92 -6.00 -16.45
C TYR A 177 10.71 -4.89 -17.49
N LEU A 178 11.10 -5.11 -18.75
CA LEU A 178 10.80 -4.18 -19.84
C LEU A 178 9.29 -4.12 -20.14
N ASP A 179 8.58 -5.26 -20.12
CA ASP A 179 7.12 -5.30 -20.24
C ASP A 179 6.45 -4.48 -19.14
N HIS A 180 6.90 -4.69 -17.90
CA HIS A 180 6.48 -3.90 -16.75
C HIS A 180 6.74 -2.39 -16.95
N LYS A 181 7.93 -1.97 -17.40
CA LYS A 181 8.26 -0.55 -17.62
C LYS A 181 7.44 0.08 -18.74
N CYS A 182 7.12 -0.68 -19.80
CA CYS A 182 6.18 -0.26 -20.83
C CYS A 182 4.79 -0.03 -20.24
N CYS A 183 4.24 -0.98 -19.49
CA CYS A 183 2.94 -0.84 -18.84
C CYS A 183 2.92 0.35 -17.85
N LEU A 184 3.98 0.53 -17.06
CA LEU A 184 4.12 1.65 -16.13
C LEU A 184 4.05 2.99 -16.88
N SER A 185 4.80 3.11 -17.97
CA SER A 185 4.81 4.31 -18.82
C SER A 185 3.44 4.57 -19.45
N LEU A 186 2.78 3.53 -19.98
CA LEU A 186 1.42 3.62 -20.54
C LEU A 186 0.40 4.08 -19.48
N GLY A 187 0.49 3.52 -18.27
CA GLY A 187 -0.30 3.93 -17.12
C GLY A 187 -0.08 5.39 -16.74
N ASP A 188 1.18 5.83 -16.68
CA ASP A 188 1.54 7.22 -16.37
C ASP A 188 1.03 8.19 -17.43
N ILE A 189 1.20 7.88 -18.72
CA ILE A 189 0.71 8.68 -19.85
C ILE A 189 -0.79 8.92 -19.71
N LEU A 190 -1.56 7.86 -19.48
CA LEU A 190 -3.01 7.95 -19.31
C LEU A 190 -3.40 8.68 -18.03
N ARG A 191 -2.64 8.53 -16.93
CA ARG A 191 -2.87 9.30 -15.69
C ARG A 191 -2.71 10.79 -15.96
N HIS A 192 -1.62 11.17 -16.62
CA HIS A 192 -1.34 12.57 -16.94
C HIS A 192 -2.38 13.16 -17.89
N GLN A 193 -2.82 12.38 -18.88
CA GLN A 193 -3.92 12.76 -19.76
C GLN A 193 -5.22 13.01 -18.98
N ALA A 194 -5.64 12.04 -18.16
CA ALA A 194 -6.85 12.16 -17.35
C ALA A 194 -6.78 13.32 -16.36
N PHE A 195 -5.61 13.58 -15.77
CA PHE A 195 -5.39 14.73 -14.89
C PHE A 195 -5.57 16.06 -15.61
N VAL A 196 -4.98 16.21 -16.80
CA VAL A 196 -5.14 17.44 -17.60
C VAL A 196 -6.59 17.65 -17.99
N GLU A 197 -7.26 16.59 -18.42
CA GLU A 197 -8.67 16.62 -18.83
C GLU A 197 -9.58 17.03 -17.67
N THR A 198 -9.47 16.35 -16.53
CA THR A 198 -10.33 16.57 -15.36
C THR A 198 -10.03 17.88 -14.62
N SER A 199 -8.76 18.27 -14.53
CA SER A 199 -8.35 19.41 -13.69
C SER A 199 -8.28 20.75 -14.43
N PHE A 200 -8.08 20.73 -15.76
CA PHE A 200 -7.87 21.97 -16.53
C PHE A 200 -8.85 22.12 -17.69
N VAL A 201 -8.98 21.09 -18.53
CA VAL A 201 -9.77 21.18 -19.77
C VAL A 201 -11.26 21.23 -19.49
N ASN A 202 -11.80 20.26 -18.75
CA ASN A 202 -13.22 20.18 -18.43
C ASN A 202 -13.73 21.44 -17.71
N PRO A 203 -13.03 21.98 -16.68
CA PRO A 203 -13.42 23.23 -16.03
C PRO A 203 -13.42 24.44 -16.97
N SER A 204 -12.62 24.43 -18.02
CA SER A 204 -12.48 25.56 -18.95
C SER A 204 -13.39 25.45 -20.18
N SER A 205 -14.16 24.37 -20.30
CA SER A 205 -15.00 24.08 -21.47
C SER A 205 -16.22 24.99 -21.60
N SER A 206 -16.80 25.42 -20.48
CA SER A 206 -17.95 26.32 -20.41
C SER A 206 -18.06 26.95 -19.02
N ASN A 207 -18.76 28.08 -18.91
CA ASN A 207 -19.06 28.68 -17.59
C ASN A 207 -19.78 27.67 -16.67
N ARG A 208 -20.66 26.83 -17.23
CA ARG A 208 -21.37 25.78 -16.46
C ARG A 208 -20.39 24.81 -15.83
N GLU A 209 -19.46 24.24 -16.60
CA GLU A 209 -18.47 23.30 -16.07
C GLU A 209 -17.46 24.00 -15.14
N PHE A 210 -17.09 25.27 -15.39
CA PHE A 210 -16.26 26.05 -14.48
C PHE A 210 -16.90 26.20 -13.10
N PHE A 211 -18.15 26.66 -13.06
CA PHE A 211 -18.86 26.85 -11.79
C PHE A 211 -19.18 25.53 -11.13
N LYS A 212 -19.51 24.50 -11.90
CA LYS A 212 -19.65 23.13 -11.39
C LYS A 212 -18.35 22.66 -10.76
N HIS A 213 -17.21 22.74 -11.42
CA HIS A 213 -15.92 22.37 -10.83
C HIS A 213 -15.59 23.17 -9.57
N LYS A 214 -15.99 24.45 -9.50
CA LYS A 214 -15.78 25.31 -8.34
C LYS A 214 -16.76 25.05 -7.18
N SER A 215 -18.01 24.70 -7.47
CA SER A 215 -19.06 24.42 -6.49
C SER A 215 -19.04 22.98 -5.99
N LEU A 216 -18.44 22.07 -6.76
CA LEU A 216 -18.21 20.67 -6.40
C LEU A 216 -17.07 20.59 -5.38
N GLY A 217 -17.36 20.89 -4.12
CA GLY A 217 -16.70 20.17 -3.05
C GLY A 217 -17.00 18.68 -3.20
N ASP A 218 -15.96 17.85 -3.31
CA ASP A 218 -15.89 16.40 -3.07
C ASP A 218 -16.84 15.43 -3.82
N SER A 219 -17.77 15.89 -4.64
CA SER A 219 -18.91 15.07 -5.11
C SER A 219 -18.80 14.52 -6.53
N HIS A 220 -17.63 14.54 -7.18
CA HIS A 220 -17.48 13.85 -8.48
C HIS A 220 -16.50 12.69 -8.42
N ASN A 221 -16.99 11.51 -8.79
CA ASN A 221 -16.16 10.33 -8.93
C ASN A 221 -15.40 10.39 -10.26
N PHE A 222 -14.31 11.17 -10.28
CA PHE A 222 -13.40 11.23 -11.43
C PHE A 222 -12.59 9.93 -11.61
N LEU A 223 -12.73 8.94 -10.71
CA LEU A 223 -12.00 7.67 -10.79
C LEU A 223 -12.19 6.97 -12.15
N THR A 224 -13.39 7.07 -12.73
CA THR A 224 -13.67 6.50 -14.06
C THR A 224 -12.74 7.05 -15.15
N ALA A 225 -12.34 8.32 -15.06
CA ALA A 225 -11.39 8.93 -16.01
C ALA A 225 -9.99 8.30 -15.90
N TYR A 226 -9.65 7.76 -14.73
CA TYR A 226 -8.36 7.10 -14.47
C TYR A 226 -8.41 5.57 -14.61
N SER A 227 -9.58 4.98 -14.90
CA SER A 227 -9.77 3.51 -14.97
C SER A 227 -8.72 2.80 -15.82
N LYS A 228 -8.44 3.31 -17.03
CA LYS A 228 -7.42 2.73 -17.92
C LYS A 228 -6.01 2.84 -17.34
N SER A 229 -5.69 3.93 -16.67
CA SER A 229 -4.39 4.11 -16.01
C SER A 229 -4.20 3.11 -14.88
N ILE A 230 -5.22 2.93 -14.03
CA ILE A 230 -5.25 1.91 -12.97
C ILE A 230 -5.03 0.53 -13.55
N GLN A 231 -5.75 0.17 -14.63
CA GLN A 231 -5.60 -1.12 -15.28
C GLN A 231 -4.16 -1.42 -15.73
N TYR A 232 -3.44 -0.43 -16.28
CA TYR A 232 -2.02 -0.62 -16.61
C TYR A 232 -1.13 -0.84 -15.38
N TYR A 233 -1.40 -0.15 -14.27
CA TYR A 233 -0.69 -0.41 -13.01
C TYR A 233 -1.05 -1.77 -12.40
N GLU A 234 -2.28 -2.24 -12.56
CA GLU A 234 -2.68 -3.59 -12.16
C GLU A 234 -1.94 -4.66 -12.98
N PHE A 235 -1.70 -4.43 -14.28
CA PHE A 235 -0.82 -5.29 -15.05
C PHE A 235 0.63 -5.24 -14.57
N CYS A 236 1.13 -4.07 -14.18
CA CYS A 236 2.45 -3.99 -13.56
C CYS A 236 2.54 -4.86 -12.29
N ILE A 237 1.51 -4.81 -11.42
CA ILE A 237 1.40 -5.64 -10.22
C ILE A 237 1.26 -7.13 -10.56
N MET A 238 0.55 -7.47 -11.63
CA MET A 238 0.41 -8.84 -12.13
C MET A 238 1.76 -9.41 -12.61
N LEU A 239 2.55 -8.62 -13.32
CA LEU A 239 3.86 -9.04 -13.82
C LEU A 239 4.90 -9.09 -12.69
N LEU A 240 5.01 -8.00 -11.92
CA LEU A 240 6.06 -7.81 -10.90
C LEU A 240 5.50 -7.14 -9.63
N PRO A 241 4.79 -7.88 -8.77
CA PRO A 241 4.17 -7.38 -7.53
C PRO A 241 5.18 -6.91 -6.48
N ALA A 242 6.45 -7.33 -6.60
CA ALA A 242 7.54 -6.91 -5.72
C ALA A 242 7.91 -5.43 -5.87
N LEU A 243 7.56 -4.81 -7.00
CA LEU A 243 7.85 -3.40 -7.31
C LEU A 243 6.77 -2.48 -6.74
N ASN A 244 7.20 -1.34 -6.25
CA ASN A 244 6.41 -0.45 -5.39
C ASN A 244 5.71 0.68 -6.18
N GLU A 245 6.25 1.05 -7.33
CA GLU A 245 5.83 2.22 -8.10
C GLU A 245 4.36 2.14 -8.56
N PRO A 246 3.87 0.99 -9.08
CA PRO A 246 2.46 0.86 -9.48
C PRO A 246 1.49 1.13 -8.33
N TYR A 247 1.76 0.57 -7.14
CA TYR A 247 0.96 0.81 -5.94
C TYR A 247 0.93 2.29 -5.56
N ASN A 248 2.09 2.95 -5.58
CA ASN A 248 2.17 4.37 -5.29
C ASN A 248 1.38 5.21 -6.32
N HIS A 249 1.45 4.88 -7.61
CA HIS A 249 0.71 5.61 -8.65
C HIS A 249 -0.80 5.42 -8.56
N ILE A 250 -1.27 4.24 -8.18
CA ILE A 250 -2.69 4.03 -7.84
C ILE A 250 -3.07 4.91 -6.64
N GLY A 251 -2.24 4.97 -5.59
CA GLY A 251 -2.44 5.87 -4.45
C GLY A 251 -2.48 7.35 -4.82
N MET A 252 -1.66 7.78 -5.79
CA MET A 252 -1.70 9.14 -6.33
C MET A 252 -3.05 9.44 -7.02
N ILE A 253 -3.59 8.48 -7.79
CA ILE A 253 -4.90 8.64 -8.44
C ILE A 253 -6.00 8.80 -7.38
N TYR A 254 -6.06 7.92 -6.38
CA TYR A 254 -7.04 8.04 -5.30
C TYR A 254 -6.92 9.39 -4.57
N ASN A 255 -5.69 9.89 -4.37
CA ASN A 255 -5.49 11.21 -3.78
C ASN A 255 -5.97 12.36 -4.69
N LEU A 256 -5.84 12.22 -6.02
CA LEU A 256 -6.33 13.21 -6.99
C LEU A 256 -7.86 13.28 -7.03
N VAL A 257 -8.56 12.15 -6.88
CA VAL A 257 -10.03 12.07 -6.89
C VAL A 257 -10.67 12.25 -5.50
N ASP A 258 -9.91 12.79 -4.56
CA ASP A 258 -10.29 13.03 -3.16
C ASP A 258 -10.67 11.81 -2.30
N ASP A 259 -10.36 10.60 -2.76
CA ASP A 259 -10.49 9.38 -1.95
C ASP A 259 -9.24 9.16 -1.08
N LYS A 260 -9.17 9.91 0.01
CA LYS A 260 -7.98 9.97 0.87
C LYS A 260 -7.68 8.65 1.58
N PHE A 261 -8.70 7.86 1.90
CA PHE A 261 -8.49 6.58 2.59
C PHE A 261 -7.86 5.54 1.65
N ASN A 262 -8.43 5.36 0.44
CA ASN A 262 -7.83 4.43 -0.52
C ASN A 262 -6.42 4.92 -0.95
N ALA A 263 -6.17 6.22 -1.02
CA ALA A 263 -4.82 6.75 -1.22
C ALA A 263 -3.83 6.29 -0.14
N ILE A 264 -4.20 6.40 1.15
CA ILE A 264 -3.38 5.91 2.27
C ILE A 264 -3.14 4.41 2.14
N TYR A 265 -4.19 3.62 1.87
CA TYR A 265 -4.08 2.18 1.68
C TYR A 265 -3.04 1.83 0.62
N TRP A 266 -3.10 2.45 -0.57
CA TRP A 266 -2.18 2.16 -1.66
C TRP A 266 -0.76 2.69 -1.42
N PHE A 267 -0.60 3.84 -0.75
CA PHE A 267 0.73 4.29 -0.32
C PHE A 267 1.37 3.32 0.68
N LEU A 268 0.60 2.78 1.62
CA LEU A 268 1.10 1.76 2.55
C LEU A 268 1.43 0.45 1.81
N ARG A 269 0.59 0.01 0.86
CA ARG A 269 0.88 -1.14 0.00
C ARG A 269 2.21 -0.97 -0.75
N SER A 270 2.50 0.22 -1.26
CA SER A 270 3.78 0.51 -1.92
C SER A 270 5.00 0.40 -1.00
N GLN A 271 4.84 0.66 0.30
CA GLN A 271 5.96 0.58 1.26
C GLN A 271 6.24 -0.83 1.75
N TYR A 272 5.27 -1.72 1.59
CA TYR A 272 5.35 -3.07 2.12
C TYR A 272 5.48 -4.12 1.03
N THR A 273 5.99 -3.77 -0.14
CA THR A 273 6.41 -4.76 -1.15
C THR A 273 7.72 -5.47 -0.74
N ARG A 274 8.17 -6.45 -1.53
CA ARG A 274 9.45 -7.14 -1.31
C ARG A 274 10.68 -6.25 -1.50
N ILE A 275 10.60 -5.25 -2.39
CA ILE A 275 11.69 -4.32 -2.70
C ILE A 275 11.29 -2.92 -2.21
N PRO A 276 11.56 -2.56 -0.94
CA PRO A 276 11.03 -1.36 -0.29
C PRO A 276 11.90 -0.11 -0.51
N GLU A 277 12.93 -0.17 -1.36
CA GLU A 277 13.95 0.90 -1.48
C GLU A 277 13.38 2.24 -1.97
N TYR A 278 12.19 2.23 -2.56
CA TYR A 278 11.51 3.43 -3.03
C TYR A 278 10.68 4.11 -1.94
N LYS A 279 11.17 5.28 -1.51
CA LYS A 279 10.57 6.04 -0.41
C LYS A 279 9.42 6.97 -0.81
N LEU A 280 9.04 7.03 -2.09
CA LEU A 280 8.04 8.01 -2.55
C LEU A 280 6.64 7.75 -1.97
N GLY A 281 6.26 6.47 -1.81
CA GLY A 281 4.99 6.10 -1.17
C GLY A 281 4.89 6.61 0.26
N PHE A 282 5.95 6.44 1.06
CA PHE A 282 6.03 6.97 2.42
C PHE A 282 6.00 8.51 2.46
N SER A 283 6.70 9.16 1.52
CA SER A 283 6.64 10.62 1.37
C SER A 283 5.22 11.11 1.08
N ASN A 284 4.51 10.46 0.16
CA ASN A 284 3.11 10.77 -0.16
C ASN A 284 2.16 10.50 1.02
N LEU A 285 2.35 9.41 1.75
CA LEU A 285 1.64 9.13 3.00
C LEU A 285 1.88 10.21 4.06
N THR A 286 3.13 10.62 4.26
CA THR A 286 3.43 11.69 5.24
C THR A 286 2.75 13.00 4.83
N LYS A 287 2.77 13.31 3.53
CA LYS A 287 2.13 14.49 2.98
C LYS A 287 0.61 14.46 3.15
N ILE A 288 -0.07 13.33 2.92
CA ILE A 288 -1.53 13.23 3.08
C ILE A 288 -1.96 13.41 4.54
N LEU A 289 -1.22 12.81 5.48
CA LEU A 289 -1.48 12.92 6.93
C LEU A 289 -1.15 14.31 7.48
N SER A 290 -0.18 15.02 6.88
CA SER A 290 0.16 16.38 7.29
C SER A 290 -0.94 17.41 6.99
N LYS A 291 -1.90 17.10 6.09
CA LYS A 291 -2.98 18.01 5.71
C LYS A 291 -4.13 18.00 6.74
N HIS A 292 -4.95 19.06 6.73
CA HIS A 292 -6.09 19.18 7.65
C HIS A 292 -7.32 18.35 7.25
N TRP A 293 -7.29 17.68 6.09
CA TRP A 293 -8.47 17.08 5.49
C TRP A 293 -9.21 16.13 6.45
N PHE A 294 -8.51 15.17 7.06
CA PHE A 294 -9.12 14.21 8.00
C PHE A 294 -9.64 14.89 9.27
N THR A 295 -8.88 15.84 9.81
CA THR A 295 -9.29 16.60 10.99
C THR A 295 -10.52 17.46 10.73
N THR A 296 -10.65 18.06 9.55
CA THR A 296 -11.84 18.81 9.13
C THR A 296 -13.02 17.87 8.89
N ALA A 297 -12.82 16.78 8.15
CA ALA A 297 -13.84 15.77 7.91
C ALA A 297 -14.40 15.20 9.22
N LEU A 298 -13.54 14.93 10.21
CA LEU A 298 -13.97 14.47 11.53
C LEU A 298 -14.90 15.49 12.22
N VAL A 299 -14.58 16.78 12.15
CA VAL A 299 -15.41 17.85 12.73
C VAL A 299 -16.75 17.91 12.02
N ASP A 300 -16.75 17.84 10.70
CA ASP A 300 -17.97 17.87 9.88
C ASP A 300 -18.89 16.69 10.22
N ILE A 301 -18.32 15.49 10.34
CA ILE A 301 -19.05 14.27 10.72
C ILE A 301 -19.63 14.40 12.13
N VAL A 302 -18.81 14.81 13.12
CA VAL A 302 -19.24 14.88 14.53
C VAL A 302 -20.31 15.96 14.74
N ASN A 303 -20.25 17.05 13.98
CA ASN A 303 -21.22 18.14 14.05
C ASN A 303 -22.41 17.96 13.11
N ALA A 304 -22.45 16.88 12.32
CA ALA A 304 -23.44 16.64 11.27
C ALA A 304 -23.61 17.85 10.33
N SER A 305 -22.48 18.40 9.86
CA SER A 305 -22.46 19.58 8.99
C SER A 305 -23.27 19.32 7.69
N PRO A 306 -24.20 20.21 7.29
CA PRO A 306 -24.98 20.01 6.07
C PRO A 306 -24.17 20.24 4.80
N GLU A 307 -23.01 20.91 4.90
CA GLU A 307 -22.18 21.30 3.76
C GLU A 307 -21.43 20.12 3.14
N ARG A 308 -21.13 19.08 3.92
CA ARG A 308 -20.34 17.93 3.48
C ARG A 308 -21.01 16.63 3.90
N ARG A 309 -21.36 15.79 2.92
CA ARG A 309 -22.00 14.50 3.16
C ARG A 309 -20.98 13.37 3.02
N PHE A 310 -20.93 12.52 4.03
CA PHE A 310 -20.09 11.33 4.05
C PHE A 310 -20.96 10.07 3.99
N THR A 311 -20.52 9.06 3.24
CA THR A 311 -21.09 7.71 3.34
C THR A 311 -20.66 7.06 4.65
N LYS A 312 -21.34 5.99 5.08
CA LYS A 312 -20.97 5.26 6.30
C LYS A 312 -19.57 4.67 6.25
N GLU A 313 -19.16 4.16 5.10
CA GLU A 313 -17.79 3.72 4.85
C GLU A 313 -16.79 4.87 5.04
N GLN A 314 -17.06 6.04 4.46
CA GLN A 314 -16.19 7.22 4.59
C GLN A 314 -16.10 7.70 6.05
N GLU A 315 -17.22 7.71 6.79
CA GLU A 315 -17.22 8.02 8.22
C GLU A 315 -16.30 7.07 9.00
N LEU A 316 -16.45 5.76 8.81
CA LEU A 316 -15.62 4.73 9.45
C LEU A 316 -14.13 4.91 9.11
N ASN A 317 -13.82 5.17 7.85
CA ASN A 317 -12.46 5.41 7.38
C ASN A 317 -11.86 6.68 8.01
N VAL A 318 -12.62 7.78 8.12
CA VAL A 318 -12.18 9.01 8.78
C VAL A 318 -11.94 8.78 10.26
N TYR A 319 -12.83 8.07 10.95
CA TYR A 319 -12.64 7.73 12.36
C TYR A 319 -11.36 6.91 12.57
N LEU A 320 -11.15 5.87 11.75
CA LEU A 320 -9.98 5.01 11.85
C LEU A 320 -8.68 5.80 11.64
N ILE A 321 -8.57 6.58 10.56
CA ILE A 321 -7.36 7.36 10.27
C ILE A 321 -7.13 8.42 11.35
N CYS A 322 -8.17 9.06 11.87
CA CYS A 322 -8.01 9.99 12.98
C CYS A 322 -7.48 9.29 14.23
N LEU A 323 -8.04 8.13 14.63
CA LEU A 323 -7.56 7.38 15.80
C LEU A 323 -6.10 6.93 15.65
N ILE A 324 -5.71 6.48 14.45
CA ILE A 324 -4.31 6.20 14.12
C ILE A 324 -3.47 7.48 14.26
N GLY A 325 -3.93 8.59 13.67
CA GLY A 325 -3.22 9.87 13.69
C GLY A 325 -3.03 10.45 15.09
N TYR A 326 -3.96 10.22 16.03
CA TYR A 326 -3.81 10.60 17.44
C TYR A 326 -2.62 9.91 18.13
N ILE A 327 -2.20 8.75 17.63
CA ILE A 327 -1.08 7.97 18.16
C ILE A 327 0.19 8.22 17.33
N TYR A 328 0.08 8.14 16.00
CA TYR A 328 1.20 8.19 15.06
C TYR A 328 1.72 9.60 14.75
N CYS A 329 0.85 10.61 14.82
CA CYS A 329 1.21 12.01 14.57
C CYS A 329 0.41 12.94 15.50
N PRO A 330 0.62 12.81 16.83
CA PRO A 330 -0.22 13.45 17.85
C PRO A 330 -0.21 14.98 17.74
N GLU A 331 0.89 15.59 17.33
CA GLU A 331 0.96 17.05 17.15
C GLU A 331 -0.10 17.58 16.16
N ARG A 332 -0.45 16.76 15.17
CA ARG A 332 -1.41 17.14 14.15
C ARG A 332 -2.85 16.81 14.54
N TYR A 333 -3.08 15.63 15.09
CA TYR A 333 -4.43 15.11 15.31
C TYR A 333 -4.94 15.32 16.74
N LYS A 334 -4.04 15.29 17.72
CA LYS A 334 -4.36 15.59 19.14
C LYS A 334 -4.17 17.06 19.45
N ASN A 335 -3.09 17.68 18.96
CA ASN A 335 -2.75 19.08 19.26
C ASN A 335 -3.10 20.07 18.14
N GLY A 336 -3.80 19.62 17.09
CA GLY A 336 -4.21 20.41 15.92
C GLY A 336 -5.22 21.53 16.21
N PRO A 337 -5.95 22.04 15.18
CA PRO A 337 -6.89 23.15 15.35
C PRO A 337 -7.81 22.96 16.57
N ASN A 338 -8.08 24.04 17.32
CA ASN A 338 -8.76 24.00 18.62
C ASN A 338 -10.10 23.23 18.64
N ILE A 339 -10.75 23.05 17.51
CA ILE A 339 -12.01 22.33 17.38
C ILE A 339 -11.81 20.80 17.55
N VAL A 340 -10.73 20.24 17.01
CA VAL A 340 -10.42 18.80 17.15
C VAL A 340 -9.97 18.45 18.56
N LYS A 341 -9.27 19.37 19.24
CA LYS A 341 -8.86 19.22 20.65
C LYS A 341 -10.04 18.93 21.59
N LYS A 342 -11.25 19.35 21.22
CA LYS A 342 -12.48 19.18 22.02
C LYS A 342 -13.16 17.83 21.80
N ILE A 343 -12.72 17.02 20.83
CA ILE A 343 -13.31 15.71 20.53
C ILE A 343 -12.45 14.63 21.19
N PRO A 344 -12.91 13.97 22.27
CA PRO A 344 -12.09 12.96 22.95
C PRO A 344 -11.85 11.73 22.08
N PHE A 345 -10.64 11.16 22.14
CA PHE A 345 -10.29 9.89 21.48
C PHE A 345 -11.33 8.79 21.75
N SER A 346 -11.75 8.65 23.01
CA SER A 346 -12.74 7.65 23.43
C SER A 346 -14.10 7.82 22.76
N LYS A 347 -14.51 9.06 22.46
CA LYS A 347 -15.75 9.34 21.72
C LYS A 347 -15.64 8.84 20.28
N ILE A 348 -14.55 9.17 19.60
CA ILE A 348 -14.31 8.73 18.20
C ILE A 348 -14.26 7.21 18.13
N GLU A 349 -13.54 6.57 19.06
CA GLU A 349 -13.44 5.11 19.13
C GLU A 349 -14.80 4.44 19.38
N THR A 350 -15.62 5.03 20.26
CA THR A 350 -16.98 4.53 20.54
C THR A 350 -17.86 4.61 19.29
N GLU A 351 -17.85 5.74 18.57
CA GLU A 351 -18.63 5.89 17.34
C GLU A 351 -18.12 4.98 16.21
N LEU A 352 -16.80 4.80 16.08
CA LEU A 352 -16.21 3.83 15.14
C LEU A 352 -16.77 2.43 15.40
N PHE A 353 -16.69 1.92 16.63
CA PHE A 353 -17.12 0.56 16.93
C PHE A 353 -18.63 0.37 16.88
N LYS A 354 -19.41 1.40 17.25
CA LYS A 354 -20.86 1.39 17.09
C LYS A 354 -21.25 1.33 15.61
N SER A 355 -20.64 2.16 14.78
CA SER A 355 -20.91 2.19 13.34
C SER A 355 -20.44 0.91 12.63
N LEU A 356 -19.28 0.37 13.01
CA LEU A 356 -18.74 -0.88 12.46
C LEU A 356 -19.68 -2.07 12.71
N ALA A 357 -20.31 -2.12 13.88
CA ALA A 357 -21.25 -3.21 14.21
C ALA A 357 -22.49 -3.24 13.30
N SER A 358 -22.89 -2.09 12.73
CA SER A 358 -24.08 -1.97 11.88
C SER A 358 -23.77 -1.86 10.39
N ASN A 359 -22.53 -1.53 10.01
CA ASN A 359 -22.12 -1.27 8.63
C ASN A 359 -20.88 -2.09 8.25
N TYR A 360 -20.79 -3.33 8.74
CA TYR A 360 -19.69 -4.22 8.41
C TYR A 360 -19.75 -4.61 6.93
N GLU A 361 -18.63 -4.46 6.25
CA GLU A 361 -18.45 -4.83 4.84
C GLU A 361 -17.04 -5.42 4.71
N GLN A 362 -16.92 -6.58 4.05
CA GLN A 362 -15.71 -7.40 4.10
C GLN A 362 -14.50 -6.65 3.50
N ASP A 363 -14.69 -6.00 2.35
CA ASP A 363 -13.58 -5.39 1.62
C ASP A 363 -13.10 -4.12 2.31
N MET A 364 -14.03 -3.31 2.82
CA MET A 364 -13.71 -2.19 3.71
C MET A 364 -12.90 -2.66 4.92
N VAL A 365 -13.35 -3.69 5.64
CA VAL A 365 -12.68 -4.17 6.86
C VAL A 365 -11.29 -4.74 6.56
N LEU A 366 -11.14 -5.47 5.45
CA LEU A 366 -9.83 -5.97 5.00
C LEU A 366 -8.85 -4.82 4.73
N LYS A 367 -9.29 -3.75 4.05
CA LYS A 367 -8.49 -2.55 3.82
C LYS A 367 -8.16 -1.83 5.13
N GLN A 368 -9.13 -1.67 6.03
CA GLN A 368 -8.95 -1.05 7.35
C GLN A 368 -7.93 -1.81 8.20
N LEU A 369 -7.99 -3.14 8.24
CA LEU A 369 -6.99 -3.98 8.91
C LEU A 369 -5.62 -3.87 8.26
N THR A 370 -5.56 -3.84 6.92
CA THR A 370 -4.30 -3.65 6.20
C THR A 370 -3.65 -2.32 6.57
N VAL A 371 -4.40 -1.23 6.55
CA VAL A 371 -3.94 0.11 6.96
C VAL A 371 -3.47 0.09 8.41
N LEU A 372 -4.27 -0.47 9.31
CA LEU A 372 -3.98 -0.50 10.73
C LEU A 372 -2.70 -1.27 11.05
N PHE A 373 -2.55 -2.50 10.55
CA PHE A 373 -1.33 -3.29 10.76
C PHE A 373 -0.12 -2.72 10.01
N SER A 374 -0.34 -2.03 8.90
CA SER A 374 0.71 -1.25 8.22
C SER A 374 1.27 -0.15 9.12
N PHE A 375 0.43 0.61 9.81
CA PHE A 375 0.91 1.61 10.77
C PHE A 375 1.54 0.98 12.02
N VAL A 376 1.02 -0.16 12.50
CA VAL A 376 1.66 -0.91 13.60
C VAL A 376 3.08 -1.32 13.21
N LYS A 377 3.30 -1.71 11.96
CA LYS A 377 4.65 -2.04 11.46
C LYS A 377 5.53 -0.81 11.22
N LEU A 378 4.95 0.38 10.99
CA LEU A 378 5.71 1.64 10.83
C LEU A 378 6.20 2.20 12.17
N THR A 379 5.54 1.87 13.28
CA THR A 379 5.83 2.45 14.59
C THR A 379 6.82 1.61 15.40
N SER A 380 7.41 2.25 16.41
CA SER A 380 8.27 1.60 17.41
C SER A 380 8.01 2.20 18.80
N GLY A 381 8.51 1.55 19.86
CA GLY A 381 8.40 2.05 21.24
C GLY A 381 6.95 2.22 21.73
N ASP A 382 6.68 3.35 22.40
CA ASP A 382 5.37 3.65 23.00
C ASP A 382 4.24 3.80 21.95
N GLU A 383 4.54 4.33 20.77
CA GLU A 383 3.58 4.43 19.67
C GLU A 383 3.16 3.05 19.16
N TYR A 384 4.11 2.13 19.03
CA TYR A 384 3.84 0.74 18.68
C TYR A 384 2.91 0.08 19.68
N GLU A 385 3.21 0.20 20.98
CA GLU A 385 2.40 -0.42 22.02
C GLU A 385 0.96 0.11 22.02
N LYS A 386 0.78 1.44 21.94
CA LYS A 386 -0.54 2.07 21.89
C LYS A 386 -1.32 1.65 20.65
N LEU A 387 -0.67 1.64 19.49
CA LEU A 387 -1.31 1.32 18.24
C LEU A 387 -1.64 -0.17 18.13
N ALA A 388 -0.76 -1.07 18.57
CA ALA A 388 -1.03 -2.50 18.64
C ALA A 388 -2.21 -2.80 19.59
N ARG A 389 -2.26 -2.15 20.77
CA ARG A 389 -3.41 -2.25 21.68
C ARG A 389 -4.72 -1.77 21.03
N PHE A 390 -4.68 -0.68 20.26
CA PHE A 390 -5.85 -0.23 19.50
C PHE A 390 -6.21 -1.22 18.39
N ALA A 391 -5.23 -1.71 17.64
CA ALA A 391 -5.42 -2.68 16.57
C ALA A 391 -6.12 -3.94 17.05
N PHE A 392 -5.73 -4.46 18.21
CA PHE A 392 -6.39 -5.61 18.78
C PHE A 392 -7.78 -5.32 19.38
N ARG A 393 -8.08 -4.08 19.82
CA ARG A 393 -9.47 -3.69 20.12
C ARG A 393 -10.33 -3.72 18.85
N TYR A 394 -9.79 -3.27 17.73
CA TYR A 394 -10.46 -3.33 16.44
C TYR A 394 -10.68 -4.80 15.99
N VAL A 395 -9.64 -5.65 16.08
CA VAL A 395 -9.75 -7.09 15.80
C VAL A 395 -10.79 -7.78 16.69
N GLU A 396 -10.87 -7.45 17.98
CA GLU A 396 -11.93 -7.97 18.87
C GLU A 396 -13.33 -7.66 18.32
N ARG A 397 -13.55 -6.45 17.79
CA ARG A 397 -14.85 -6.05 17.24
C ARG A 397 -15.18 -6.76 15.93
N VAL A 398 -14.18 -6.94 15.08
CA VAL A 398 -14.31 -7.73 13.85
C VAL A 398 -14.68 -9.19 14.18
N LEU A 399 -13.97 -9.83 15.10
CA LEU A 399 -14.27 -11.21 15.52
C LEU A 399 -15.62 -11.31 16.25
N ASP A 400 -15.99 -10.32 17.06
CA ASP A 400 -17.30 -10.25 17.72
C ASP A 400 -18.45 -10.12 16.72
N TYR A 401 -18.25 -9.37 15.63
CA TYR A 401 -19.21 -9.31 14.54
C TYR A 401 -19.33 -10.67 13.82
N MET A 402 -18.19 -11.27 13.45
CA MET A 402 -18.15 -12.56 12.75
C MET A 402 -18.83 -13.67 13.54
N ARG A 403 -18.55 -13.77 14.85
CA ARG A 403 -19.14 -14.83 15.68
C ARG A 403 -20.66 -14.71 15.82
N LYS A 404 -21.21 -13.50 15.74
CA LYS A 404 -22.64 -13.22 15.95
C LYS A 404 -23.47 -13.35 14.68
N ASN A 405 -22.91 -12.92 13.54
CA ASN A 405 -23.68 -12.78 12.29
C ASN A 405 -23.35 -13.86 11.26
N ASN A 406 -22.45 -14.80 11.58
CA ASN A 406 -21.96 -15.85 10.70
C ASN A 406 -21.68 -15.42 9.24
N PRO A 407 -21.01 -14.27 8.99
CA PRO A 407 -20.74 -13.83 7.62
C PRO A 407 -19.58 -14.64 7.03
N SER A 408 -19.61 -14.82 5.72
CA SER A 408 -18.57 -15.44 4.88
C SER A 408 -17.27 -14.62 4.82
N SER A 409 -16.82 -14.02 5.93
CA SER A 409 -15.64 -13.15 6.01
C SER A 409 -14.31 -13.91 6.05
N LEU A 410 -14.22 -15.00 5.28
CA LEU A 410 -13.10 -15.94 5.30
C LEU A 410 -11.79 -15.27 4.93
N VAL A 411 -11.80 -14.35 3.95
CA VAL A 411 -10.62 -13.60 3.52
C VAL A 411 -10.06 -12.72 4.64
N VAL A 412 -10.93 -12.03 5.37
CA VAL A 412 -10.53 -11.19 6.51
C VAL A 412 -9.91 -12.06 7.61
N LEU A 413 -10.48 -13.24 7.86
CA LEU A 413 -9.94 -14.15 8.86
C LEU A 413 -8.59 -14.74 8.44
N ARG A 414 -8.45 -15.15 7.17
CA ARG A 414 -7.15 -15.56 6.58
C ARG A 414 -6.10 -14.47 6.79
N PHE A 415 -6.42 -13.21 6.49
CA PHE A 415 -5.52 -12.08 6.68
C PHE A 415 -5.07 -11.93 8.14
N ILE A 416 -6.01 -11.89 9.09
CA ILE A 416 -5.71 -11.77 10.53
C ILE A 416 -4.79 -12.93 10.98
N LEU A 417 -5.14 -14.17 10.64
CA LEU A 417 -4.38 -15.34 11.08
C LEU A 417 -2.96 -15.37 10.50
N ASN A 418 -2.78 -14.96 9.24
CA ASN A 418 -1.44 -14.94 8.64
C ASN A 418 -0.58 -13.78 9.16
N VAL A 419 -1.16 -12.61 9.46
CA VAL A 419 -0.44 -11.52 10.16
C VAL A 419 0.06 -12.01 11.53
N LEU A 420 -0.79 -12.69 12.31
CA LEU A 420 -0.43 -13.24 13.61
C LEU A 420 0.64 -14.33 13.52
N ARG A 421 0.48 -15.26 12.57
CA ARG A 421 1.44 -16.33 12.34
C ARG A 421 2.84 -15.81 12.09
N GLU A 422 2.96 -14.76 11.28
CA GLU A 422 4.25 -14.26 10.84
C GLU A 422 4.89 -13.26 11.80
N ASN A 423 4.13 -12.76 12.79
CA ASN A 423 4.59 -11.81 13.79
C ASN A 423 4.32 -12.29 15.22
N LYS A 424 5.37 -12.80 15.87
CA LYS A 424 5.30 -13.36 17.24
C LYS A 424 4.86 -12.33 18.28
N GLU A 425 5.31 -11.08 18.18
CA GLU A 425 4.93 -10.04 19.14
C GLU A 425 3.43 -9.74 19.07
N LEU A 426 2.89 -9.63 17.84
CA LEU A 426 1.45 -9.46 17.64
C LEU A 426 0.66 -10.68 18.13
N LEU A 427 1.18 -11.89 17.93
CA LEU A 427 0.59 -13.11 18.47
C LEU A 427 0.55 -13.13 20.00
N ASP A 428 1.63 -12.69 20.65
CA ASP A 428 1.70 -12.59 22.11
C ASP A 428 0.68 -11.56 22.64
N ILE A 429 0.55 -10.40 21.98
CA ILE A 429 -0.49 -9.42 22.33
C ILE A 429 -1.89 -10.01 22.12
N PHE A 430 -2.13 -10.71 21.02
CA PHE A 430 -3.40 -11.38 20.77
C PHE A 430 -3.74 -12.40 21.87
N HIS A 431 -2.78 -13.23 22.28
CA HIS A 431 -2.96 -14.23 23.33
C HIS A 431 -3.22 -13.64 24.72
N SER A 432 -2.62 -12.50 25.04
CA SER A 432 -2.86 -11.79 26.31
C SER A 432 -4.30 -11.26 26.46
N ARG A 433 -5.06 -11.25 25.36
CA ARG A 433 -6.40 -10.66 25.29
C ARG A 433 -7.46 -11.75 25.24
N ARG A 434 -8.11 -11.97 26.39
CA ARG A 434 -9.20 -12.95 26.55
C ARG A 434 -10.23 -12.89 25.41
N ASN A 435 -10.70 -11.69 25.06
CA ASN A 435 -11.73 -11.52 24.03
C ASN A 435 -11.25 -11.99 22.65
N CYS A 436 -10.02 -11.65 22.26
CA CYS A 436 -9.41 -12.12 21.01
C CYS A 436 -9.45 -13.65 20.92
N VAL A 437 -8.92 -14.32 21.95
CA VAL A 437 -8.83 -15.79 22.02
C VAL A 437 -10.21 -16.43 22.01
N MET A 438 -11.13 -15.95 22.85
CA MET A 438 -12.48 -16.53 22.97
C MET A 438 -13.33 -16.27 21.72
N TYR A 439 -13.25 -15.07 21.14
CA TYR A 439 -14.01 -14.75 19.93
C TYR A 439 -13.47 -15.50 18.72
N LEU A 440 -12.15 -15.62 18.55
CA LEU A 440 -11.60 -16.47 17.49
C LEU A 440 -12.07 -17.91 17.64
N THR A 441 -12.02 -18.47 18.85
CA THR A 441 -12.52 -19.83 19.11
C THR A 441 -14.00 -19.98 18.71
N ALA A 442 -14.84 -19.00 19.06
CA ALA A 442 -16.24 -19.00 18.68
C ALA A 442 -16.45 -18.87 17.16
N VAL A 443 -15.68 -18.01 16.48
CA VAL A 443 -15.71 -17.87 15.03
C VAL A 443 -15.32 -19.19 14.35
N LEU A 444 -14.23 -19.85 14.78
CA LEU A 444 -13.81 -21.12 14.21
C LEU A 444 -14.87 -22.21 14.37
N ASN A 445 -15.57 -22.25 15.51
CA ASN A 445 -16.66 -23.20 15.73
C ASN A 445 -17.85 -23.00 14.79
N ASN A 446 -18.04 -21.82 14.21
CA ASN A 446 -19.11 -21.61 13.21
C ASN A 446 -18.85 -22.36 11.90
N TYR A 447 -17.58 -22.70 11.63
CA TYR A 447 -17.17 -23.40 10.41
C TYR A 447 -16.75 -24.85 10.66
N LEU A 448 -16.72 -25.27 11.92
CA LEU A 448 -16.24 -26.61 12.29
C LEU A 448 -17.34 -27.63 12.00
N THR A 449 -17.00 -28.67 11.23
CA THR A 449 -17.89 -29.75 10.82
C THR A 449 -17.28 -31.11 11.14
N ASP A 450 -18.09 -32.16 11.04
CA ASP A 450 -17.63 -33.56 11.13
C ASP A 450 -16.55 -33.91 10.09
N SER A 451 -16.54 -33.20 8.96
CA SER A 451 -15.57 -33.37 7.87
C SER A 451 -14.25 -32.63 8.12
N PHE A 452 -14.02 -32.06 9.30
CA PHE A 452 -12.79 -31.33 9.60
C PHE A 452 -11.56 -32.24 9.53
N ILE A 453 -10.66 -31.92 8.59
CA ILE A 453 -9.36 -32.57 8.44
C ILE A 453 -8.29 -31.68 9.07
N ASP A 454 -7.59 -32.22 10.07
CA ASP A 454 -6.49 -31.55 10.78
C ASP A 454 -5.18 -31.57 9.98
N SER A 455 -5.25 -31.17 8.72
CA SER A 455 -4.09 -31.10 7.84
C SER A 455 -4.20 -29.86 6.97
N ARG A 456 -3.07 -29.17 6.77
CA ARG A 456 -3.05 -27.96 5.95
C ARG A 456 -3.49 -28.29 4.52
N PRO A 457 -4.52 -27.61 3.98
CA PRO A 457 -5.05 -27.92 2.65
C PRO A 457 -4.04 -27.56 1.55
N THR A 458 -4.19 -28.25 0.42
CA THR A 458 -3.53 -27.93 -0.87
C THR A 458 -4.56 -27.30 -1.80
N ARG A 459 -4.09 -26.59 -2.82
CA ARG A 459 -4.91 -26.00 -3.88
C ARG A 459 -4.11 -25.97 -5.18
N LYS A 460 -4.81 -25.70 -6.29
CA LYS A 460 -4.21 -25.68 -7.63
C LYS A 460 -3.77 -24.29 -8.09
N TYR A 461 -4.32 -23.21 -7.51
CA TYR A 461 -4.02 -21.84 -7.92
C TYR A 461 -4.19 -20.86 -6.77
N TYR A 462 -3.67 -19.64 -6.94
CA TYR A 462 -3.83 -18.54 -5.98
C TYR A 462 -5.23 -17.92 -6.06
N PHE A 463 -5.87 -17.79 -4.90
CA PHE A 463 -7.14 -17.07 -4.83
C PHE A 463 -6.94 -15.55 -4.92
N TRP A 464 -8.04 -14.81 -5.05
CA TRP A 464 -8.00 -13.35 -5.18
C TRP A 464 -7.13 -12.67 -4.14
N GLU A 465 -7.26 -13.04 -2.86
CA GLU A 465 -6.51 -12.42 -1.78
C GLU A 465 -5.00 -12.73 -1.84
N ASP A 466 -4.64 -13.92 -2.33
CA ASP A 466 -3.26 -14.34 -2.49
C ASP A 466 -2.59 -13.54 -3.60
N VAL A 467 -3.28 -13.32 -4.72
CA VAL A 467 -2.84 -12.43 -5.80
C VAL A 467 -2.77 -10.98 -5.30
N HIS A 468 -3.80 -10.53 -4.58
CA HIS A 468 -3.91 -9.15 -4.11
C HIS A 468 -2.85 -8.79 -3.08
N PHE A 469 -2.44 -9.70 -2.20
CA PHE A 469 -1.37 -9.50 -1.20
C PHE A 469 -0.04 -10.18 -1.55
N ARG A 470 0.12 -10.65 -2.79
CA ARG A 470 1.40 -11.16 -3.28
C ARG A 470 2.48 -10.10 -3.05
N ASP A 471 3.61 -10.53 -2.51
CA ASP A 471 4.72 -9.67 -2.10
C ASP A 471 4.42 -8.62 -1.02
N CYS A 472 3.33 -8.76 -0.28
CA CYS A 472 3.06 -7.95 0.90
C CYS A 472 3.83 -8.45 2.13
N SER A 473 4.79 -7.67 2.60
CA SER A 473 5.62 -7.96 3.77
C SER A 473 4.86 -8.00 5.11
N LEU A 474 3.59 -7.59 5.17
CA LEU A 474 2.74 -7.74 6.37
C LEU A 474 2.48 -9.22 6.68
N ILE A 475 2.44 -10.06 5.66
CA ILE A 475 2.25 -11.52 5.74
C ILE A 475 3.50 -12.27 5.29
N LYS A 476 4.68 -11.63 5.32
CA LYS A 476 5.94 -12.14 4.75
C LYS A 476 5.78 -12.68 3.31
N PHE A 477 5.20 -11.83 2.46
CA PHE A 477 5.16 -11.93 0.99
C PHE A 477 4.16 -12.94 0.40
N GLN A 478 3.60 -13.84 1.21
CA GLN A 478 2.57 -14.79 0.78
C GLN A 478 1.76 -15.30 1.97
N PHE A 479 0.51 -15.68 1.73
CA PHE A 479 -0.24 -16.48 2.69
C PHE A 479 0.39 -17.87 2.80
N LYS A 480 0.54 -18.39 4.02
CA LYS A 480 1.18 -19.69 4.25
C LYS A 480 0.24 -20.71 4.88
N ASP A 481 -1.05 -20.39 4.93
CA ASP A 481 -2.14 -21.24 5.42
C ASP A 481 -2.48 -22.40 4.48
N PHE A 482 -1.97 -22.39 3.24
CA PHE A 482 -1.99 -23.52 2.31
C PHE A 482 -0.61 -24.22 2.20
N LYS A 483 -0.62 -25.45 1.67
CA LYS A 483 0.56 -26.15 1.15
C LYS A 483 0.61 -25.94 -0.36
N ASP A 484 1.37 -24.94 -0.78
CA ASP A 484 1.42 -24.51 -2.18
C ASP A 484 2.61 -25.13 -2.95
N ASP A 485 3.32 -26.12 -2.37
CA ASP A 485 4.49 -26.77 -2.99
C ASP A 485 4.17 -27.28 -4.41
N GLY A 486 3.00 -27.91 -4.60
CA GLY A 486 2.55 -28.40 -5.91
C GLY A 486 2.32 -27.31 -6.95
N ILE A 487 1.89 -26.09 -6.54
CA ILE A 487 1.72 -24.96 -7.47
C ILE A 487 3.07 -24.51 -8.02
N PHE A 488 4.11 -24.54 -7.18
CA PHE A 488 5.47 -24.18 -7.60
C PHE A 488 6.13 -25.28 -8.43
N GLU A 489 5.80 -26.55 -8.18
CA GLU A 489 6.28 -27.69 -8.99
C GLU A 489 5.72 -27.69 -10.41
N GLU A 490 4.46 -27.28 -10.60
CA GLU A 490 3.84 -27.12 -11.93
C GLU A 490 4.49 -25.98 -12.74
N ASN A 491 5.08 -24.99 -12.05
CA ASN A 491 5.79 -23.84 -12.64
C ASN A 491 4.96 -23.06 -13.68
N ASP A 492 3.63 -23.02 -13.50
CA ASP A 492 2.72 -22.23 -14.34
C ASP A 492 2.42 -20.87 -13.68
N ILE A 493 2.86 -19.79 -14.34
CA ILE A 493 2.63 -18.42 -13.87
C ILE A 493 1.13 -18.05 -13.85
N ASN A 494 0.29 -18.71 -14.66
CA ASN A 494 -1.15 -18.45 -14.75
C ASN A 494 -1.82 -18.71 -13.41
N HIS A 495 -1.50 -19.83 -12.77
CA HIS A 495 -2.05 -20.21 -11.47
C HIS A 495 -1.63 -19.24 -10.36
N LEU A 496 -0.43 -18.65 -10.46
CA LEU A 496 0.09 -17.65 -9.52
C LEU A 496 -0.52 -16.25 -9.70
N VAL A 497 -1.22 -15.99 -10.80
CA VAL A 497 -2.03 -14.78 -11.01
C VAL A 497 -3.54 -15.03 -10.88
N GLY A 498 -3.90 -16.21 -10.37
CA GLY A 498 -5.28 -16.63 -10.15
C GLY A 498 -6.06 -16.91 -11.44
N ASP A 499 -5.36 -17.22 -12.54
CA ASP A 499 -5.97 -17.75 -13.74
C ASP A 499 -6.03 -19.28 -13.61
N TYR A 500 -7.24 -19.81 -13.68
CA TYR A 500 -7.56 -21.23 -13.56
C TYR A 500 -8.29 -21.75 -14.81
N SER A 501 -8.21 -21.03 -15.92
CA SER A 501 -8.97 -21.33 -17.15
C SER A 501 -8.58 -22.64 -17.83
N ASP A 502 -7.39 -23.16 -17.54
CA ASP A 502 -6.85 -24.44 -17.99
C ASP A 502 -7.21 -25.61 -17.06
N ILE A 503 -7.73 -25.34 -15.86
CA ILE A 503 -8.07 -26.35 -14.87
C ILE A 503 -9.43 -26.96 -15.17
N ASP A 504 -9.45 -28.28 -15.40
CA ASP A 504 -10.70 -29.04 -15.48
C ASP A 504 -11.27 -29.28 -14.07
N PHE A 505 -12.37 -28.60 -13.78
CA PHE A 505 -13.12 -28.72 -12.53
C PHE A 505 -14.21 -29.80 -12.57
N SER A 506 -14.46 -30.47 -13.70
CA SER A 506 -15.56 -31.45 -13.84
C SER A 506 -15.44 -32.65 -12.88
N ASN A 507 -14.21 -32.99 -12.47
CA ASN A 507 -13.94 -34.06 -11.52
C ASN A 507 -13.73 -33.56 -10.07
N VAL A 508 -13.83 -32.26 -9.84
CA VAL A 508 -13.55 -31.61 -8.54
C VAL A 508 -14.82 -31.03 -7.94
N LEU A 509 -15.64 -30.38 -8.77
CA LEU A 509 -16.90 -29.78 -8.37
C LEU A 509 -18.02 -30.81 -8.49
N SER A 510 -18.91 -30.83 -7.51
CA SER A 510 -20.20 -31.51 -7.66
C SER A 510 -21.13 -30.71 -8.59
N ASP A 511 -22.16 -31.35 -9.16
CA ASP A 511 -23.05 -30.79 -10.19
C ASP A 511 -23.69 -29.41 -9.85
N ASN A 512 -23.70 -29.01 -8.58
CA ASN A 512 -24.27 -27.74 -8.11
C ASN A 512 -23.26 -26.81 -7.42
N GLN A 513 -21.97 -27.15 -7.40
CA GLN A 513 -20.95 -26.39 -6.70
C GLN A 513 -20.32 -25.36 -7.63
N THR A 514 -20.26 -24.11 -7.20
CA THR A 514 -19.55 -23.05 -7.92
C THR A 514 -18.05 -23.07 -7.57
N ILE A 515 -17.24 -22.38 -8.37
CA ILE A 515 -15.82 -22.16 -8.03
C ILE A 515 -15.70 -21.40 -6.71
N GLU A 516 -16.58 -20.43 -6.45
CA GLU A 516 -16.60 -19.69 -5.19
C GLU A 516 -16.85 -20.61 -3.99
N ASP A 517 -17.76 -21.58 -4.12
CA ASP A 517 -17.99 -22.58 -3.08
C ASP A 517 -16.74 -23.43 -2.83
N TYR A 518 -16.08 -23.91 -3.89
CA TYR A 518 -14.82 -24.65 -3.79
C TYR A 518 -13.71 -23.85 -3.10
N GLU A 519 -13.54 -22.58 -3.47
CA GLU A 519 -12.56 -21.71 -2.81
C GLU A 519 -12.92 -21.50 -1.34
N ASN A 520 -14.21 -21.31 -1.02
CA ASN A 520 -14.67 -21.11 0.35
C ASN A 520 -14.51 -22.35 1.23
N ASP A 521 -14.70 -23.56 0.69
CA ASP A 521 -14.44 -24.82 1.40
C ASP A 521 -12.95 -24.95 1.75
N LEU A 522 -12.08 -24.61 0.79
CA LEU A 522 -10.64 -24.60 0.99
C LEU A 522 -10.17 -23.51 1.97
N ARG A 523 -10.72 -22.29 1.85
CA ARG A 523 -10.48 -21.20 2.80
C ARG A 523 -10.89 -21.62 4.21
N THR A 524 -12.06 -22.24 4.35
CA THR A 524 -12.58 -22.77 5.62
C THR A 524 -11.61 -23.77 6.24
N SER A 525 -11.14 -24.74 5.44
CA SER A 525 -10.15 -25.72 5.90
C SER A 525 -8.85 -25.03 6.37
N ALA A 526 -8.37 -24.05 5.62
CA ALA A 526 -7.14 -23.31 5.93
C ALA A 526 -7.26 -22.49 7.24
N ILE A 527 -8.38 -21.79 7.46
CA ILE A 527 -8.61 -21.00 8.68
C ILE A 527 -8.76 -21.90 9.92
N LEU A 528 -9.41 -23.06 9.79
CA LEU A 528 -9.60 -24.00 10.91
C LEU A 528 -8.26 -24.55 11.37
N VAL A 529 -7.43 -25.01 10.43
CA VAL A 529 -6.11 -25.57 10.72
C VAL A 529 -5.17 -24.51 11.28
N LEU A 530 -5.06 -23.34 10.64
CA LEU A 530 -4.17 -22.28 11.13
C LEU A 530 -4.66 -21.69 12.45
N GLY A 531 -5.97 -21.43 12.58
CA GLY A 531 -6.59 -20.91 13.79
C GLY A 531 -6.38 -21.84 14.98
N LYS A 532 -6.65 -23.15 14.82
CA LYS A 532 -6.34 -24.16 15.83
C LYS A 532 -4.87 -24.15 16.23
N LYS A 533 -3.96 -24.11 15.25
CA LYS A 533 -2.51 -24.09 15.51
C LYS A 533 -2.12 -22.88 16.36
N LEU A 534 -2.60 -21.68 16.01
CA LEU A 534 -2.32 -20.46 16.77
C LEU A 534 -2.89 -20.56 18.19
N LEU A 535 -4.16 -20.95 18.36
CA LEU A 535 -4.78 -21.12 19.67
C LEU A 535 -4.07 -22.14 20.57
N THR A 536 -3.54 -23.22 19.99
CA THR A 536 -2.77 -24.26 20.71
C THR A 536 -1.48 -23.70 21.30
N THR A 537 -0.88 -22.67 20.67
CA THR A 537 0.34 -22.03 21.18
C THR A 537 0.08 -21.01 22.30
N CYS A 538 -1.20 -20.76 22.65
CA CYS A 538 -1.56 -19.84 23.71
C CYS A 538 -1.07 -20.36 25.08
N LYS A 539 -0.32 -19.53 25.81
CA LYS A 539 0.26 -19.93 27.10
C LYS A 539 -0.76 -19.85 28.24
N GLU A 540 -1.64 -18.86 28.24
CA GLU A 540 -2.59 -18.57 29.33
C GLU A 540 -3.83 -19.47 29.32
N TYR A 541 -4.17 -20.00 28.14
CA TYR A 541 -5.35 -20.81 27.91
C TYR A 541 -4.95 -22.17 27.37
N GLU A 542 -5.65 -23.21 27.79
CA GLU A 542 -5.54 -24.56 27.27
C GLU A 542 -6.59 -24.74 26.17
N PHE A 543 -6.11 -25.10 24.97
CA PHE A 543 -6.96 -25.46 23.84
C PHE A 543 -7.40 -26.92 23.95
N GLN A 544 -8.69 -27.18 23.77
CA GLN A 544 -9.27 -28.52 23.72
C GLN A 544 -10.16 -28.64 22.49
N TYR A 545 -9.97 -29.70 21.70
CA TYR A 545 -10.87 -30.10 20.63
C TYR A 545 -11.64 -31.33 21.07
N ASP A 546 -12.93 -31.15 21.33
CA ASP A 546 -13.87 -32.23 21.57
C ASP A 546 -14.34 -32.75 20.20
N LYS A 547 -13.88 -33.94 19.83
CA LYS A 547 -14.22 -34.57 18.55
C LYS A 547 -15.68 -35.03 18.52
N ASP A 548 -16.21 -35.47 19.65
CA ASP A 548 -17.57 -35.99 19.75
C ASP A 548 -18.58 -34.84 19.70
N ALA A 549 -18.27 -33.72 20.34
CA ALA A 549 -19.08 -32.50 20.28
C ALA A 549 -18.75 -31.59 19.09
N ILE A 550 -17.76 -31.96 18.26
CA ILE A 550 -17.25 -31.18 17.12
C ILE A 550 -17.02 -29.72 17.52
N LYS A 551 -16.20 -29.52 18.55
CA LYS A 551 -16.11 -28.21 19.21
C LYS A 551 -14.72 -27.90 19.72
N PHE A 552 -14.23 -26.73 19.33
CA PHE A 552 -13.07 -26.09 19.96
C PHE A 552 -13.50 -25.36 21.23
N SER A 553 -12.69 -25.49 22.28
CA SER A 553 -12.87 -24.78 23.53
C SER A 553 -11.54 -24.32 24.11
N MET A 554 -11.60 -23.20 24.86
CA MET A 554 -10.46 -22.62 25.55
C MET A 554 -10.78 -22.54 27.03
N LYS A 555 -9.93 -23.16 27.87
CA LYS A 555 -10.04 -23.09 29.33
C LYS A 555 -8.85 -22.31 29.88
N LYS A 556 -9.08 -21.38 30.79
CA LYS A 556 -7.96 -20.68 31.45
C LYS A 556 -7.16 -21.72 32.24
N LYS A 557 -5.84 -21.76 32.06
CA LYS A 557 -5.01 -22.68 32.85
C LYS A 557 -5.15 -22.31 34.32
N GLN A 558 -5.58 -23.27 35.14
CA GLN A 558 -5.56 -23.07 36.58
C GLN A 558 -4.08 -22.96 37.01
N PRO A 559 -3.74 -22.06 37.95
CA PRO A 559 -2.45 -22.13 38.60
C PRO A 559 -2.37 -23.52 39.23
N GLN A 560 -1.37 -24.34 38.86
CA GLN A 560 -1.13 -25.58 39.58
C GLN A 560 -0.73 -25.22 41.01
N ILE A 561 -1.69 -25.22 41.93
CA ILE A 561 -1.40 -25.36 43.35
C ILE A 561 -0.89 -26.80 43.46
N LYS A 562 0.42 -26.97 43.65
CA LYS A 562 1.02 -28.27 43.98
C LYS A 562 0.44 -28.71 45.32
N GLN A 563 -0.67 -29.45 45.31
CA GLN A 563 -1.12 -30.24 46.45
C GLN A 563 -0.32 -31.54 46.44
N ASN A 564 0.71 -31.59 47.28
CA ASN A 564 1.41 -32.83 47.60
C ASN A 564 0.56 -33.59 48.63
N GLU A 565 -0.15 -34.63 48.20
CA GLU A 565 -0.71 -35.65 49.09
C GLU A 565 -0.19 -37.05 48.69
N ASN A 566 0.76 -37.52 49.49
CA ASN A 566 0.98 -38.91 49.96
C ASN A 566 2.46 -39.30 49.99
N LEU A 567 3.09 -39.08 51.15
CA LEU A 567 4.32 -39.75 51.58
C LEU A 567 4.02 -40.55 52.85
N VAL A 568 3.82 -41.85 52.69
CA VAL A 568 3.97 -42.83 53.78
C VAL A 568 5.47 -43.13 53.93
N THR A 569 6.05 -42.53 54.97
CA THR A 569 7.19 -42.96 55.80
C THR A 569 8.39 -43.74 55.21
N LYS A 570 9.49 -42.99 55.01
CA LYS A 570 10.89 -43.11 55.53
C LYS A 570 11.76 -44.36 55.22
N PRO A 571 13.13 -44.25 55.26
CA PRO A 571 13.99 -43.05 55.34
C PRO A 571 15.24 -43.08 54.43
N ALA A 572 15.67 -41.91 53.92
CA ALA A 572 17.08 -41.65 53.61
C ALA A 572 17.37 -40.14 53.71
N ARG A 573 18.42 -39.81 54.46
CA ARG A 573 18.91 -38.46 54.81
C ARG A 573 19.38 -37.69 53.56
N VAL A 574 18.87 -36.48 53.37
CA VAL A 574 19.53 -35.38 52.65
C VAL A 574 19.29 -34.11 53.47
N GLU A 575 20.35 -33.36 53.72
CA GLU A 575 20.43 -32.19 54.59
C GLU A 575 19.63 -31.01 54.02
N GLU A 576 18.81 -30.38 54.87
CA GLU A 576 18.11 -29.12 54.57
C GLU A 576 19.09 -27.95 54.69
N GLU A 577 19.32 -27.21 53.61
CA GLU A 577 19.90 -25.86 53.69
C GLU A 577 18.91 -24.94 54.40
N LYS A 578 19.22 -24.60 55.65
CA LYS A 578 18.49 -23.60 56.43
C LYS A 578 18.69 -22.22 55.80
N VAL A 579 17.59 -21.58 55.43
CA VAL A 579 17.54 -20.13 55.18
C VAL A 579 17.79 -19.42 56.51
N ILE A 580 18.98 -18.84 56.68
CA ILE A 580 19.34 -18.03 57.84
C ILE A 580 18.80 -16.62 57.61
N VAL A 581 17.86 -16.19 58.46
CA VAL A 581 17.40 -14.80 58.52
C VAL A 581 18.38 -14.04 59.42
N PRO A 582 19.07 -12.99 58.92
CA PRO A 582 20.04 -12.24 59.69
C PRO A 582 19.39 -11.58 60.92
N THR A 583 20.03 -11.69 62.08
CA THR A 583 19.48 -11.17 63.35
C THR A 583 20.18 -9.90 63.83
N SER A 584 21.21 -9.43 63.12
CA SER A 584 21.93 -8.20 63.41
C SER A 584 22.28 -7.41 62.15
N MET A 585 22.51 -6.09 62.29
CA MET A 585 22.94 -5.25 61.16
C MET A 585 24.34 -5.62 60.64
N GLU A 586 25.22 -6.12 61.49
CA GLU A 586 26.56 -6.57 61.09
C GLU A 586 26.50 -7.81 60.18
N GLU A 587 25.55 -8.72 60.42
CA GLU A 587 25.28 -9.85 59.51
C GLU A 587 24.71 -9.39 58.16
N ILE A 588 23.83 -8.39 58.16
CA ILE A 588 23.28 -7.82 56.92
C ILE A 588 24.39 -7.16 56.09
N GLU A 589 25.29 -6.40 56.71
CA GLU A 589 26.41 -5.76 56.02
C GLU A 589 27.41 -6.77 55.47
N SER A 590 27.67 -7.87 56.19
CA SER A 590 28.51 -8.97 55.70
C SER A 590 27.91 -9.63 54.45
N ILE A 591 26.59 -9.89 54.44
CA ILE A 591 25.89 -10.51 53.31
C ILE A 591 25.86 -9.57 52.09
N ILE A 592 25.65 -8.26 52.31
CA ILE A 592 25.68 -7.26 51.24
C ILE A 592 27.10 -7.14 50.64
N SER A 593 28.14 -7.20 51.47
CA SER A 593 29.54 -7.19 51.03
C SER A 593 29.86 -8.41 50.15
N GLU A 594 29.43 -9.60 50.57
CA GLU A 594 29.63 -10.83 49.80
C GLU A 594 28.88 -10.83 48.46
N GLN A 595 27.64 -10.32 48.44
CA GLN A 595 26.86 -10.17 47.21
C GLN A 595 27.48 -9.15 46.25
N ARG A 596 28.02 -8.03 46.77
CA ARG A 596 28.76 -7.04 45.95
C ARG A 596 30.05 -7.62 45.37
N SER A 597 30.75 -8.48 46.10
CA SER A 597 31.93 -9.21 45.62
C SER A 597 31.59 -10.13 44.45
N LYS A 598 30.50 -10.93 44.57
CA LYS A 598 30.04 -11.83 43.49
C LYS A 598 29.58 -11.08 42.24
N LEU A 599 28.83 -9.98 42.42
CA LEU A 599 28.40 -9.12 41.31
C LEU A 599 29.56 -8.44 40.57
N ARG A 600 30.64 -8.06 41.27
CA ARG A 600 31.84 -7.52 40.62
C ARG A 600 32.54 -8.56 39.75
N LEU A 601 32.72 -9.78 40.27
CA LEU A 601 33.30 -10.90 39.51
C LEU A 601 32.50 -11.22 38.23
N GLU A 602 31.17 -11.21 38.29
CA GLU A 602 30.32 -11.46 37.11
C GLU A 602 30.38 -10.33 36.07
N VAL A 603 30.50 -9.07 36.50
CA VAL A 603 30.66 -7.92 35.60
C VAL A 603 32.03 -7.91 34.94
N ASP A 604 33.10 -8.22 35.68
CA ASP A 604 34.46 -8.30 35.15
C ASP A 604 34.59 -9.42 34.12
N GLN A 605 33.97 -10.57 34.39
CA GLN A 605 33.93 -11.72 33.47
C GLN A 605 33.04 -11.44 32.24
N GLY A 606 31.99 -10.62 32.38
CA GLY A 606 31.20 -10.10 31.26
C GLY A 606 31.99 -9.14 30.36
N TYR A 607 32.85 -8.31 30.95
CA TYR A 607 33.73 -7.40 30.22
C TYR A 607 34.84 -8.14 29.47
N GLU A 608 35.48 -9.14 30.08
CA GLU A 608 36.48 -10.00 29.43
C GLU A 608 35.89 -10.72 28.20
N ASN A 609 34.67 -11.25 28.31
CA ASN A 609 33.98 -11.91 27.21
C ASN A 609 33.60 -10.95 26.06
N MET A 610 33.36 -9.67 26.37
CA MET A 610 33.07 -8.64 25.36
C MET A 610 34.35 -8.19 24.65
N VAL A 611 35.46 -8.04 25.38
CA VAL A 611 36.77 -7.69 24.80
C VAL A 611 37.28 -8.81 23.89
N ASN A 612 37.16 -10.08 24.30
CA ASN A 612 37.54 -11.21 23.46
C ASN A 612 36.74 -11.29 22.14
N LYS A 613 35.47 -10.86 22.15
CA LYS A 613 34.66 -10.78 20.92
C LYS A 613 35.05 -9.64 19.97
N ILE A 614 35.66 -8.58 20.48
CA ILE A 614 36.09 -7.42 19.68
C ILE A 614 37.48 -7.65 19.07
N VAL A 615 38.32 -8.47 19.71
CA VAL A 615 39.69 -8.77 19.25
C VAL A 615 39.71 -9.81 18.11
N ASP A 616 38.64 -10.59 17.92
CA ASP A 616 38.57 -11.69 16.95
C ASP A 616 37.97 -11.32 15.56
N GLU A 617 37.64 -10.05 15.27
CA GLU A 617 37.24 -9.62 13.92
C GLU A 617 38.45 -9.10 13.10
N PRO A 618 38.84 -9.75 11.97
CA PRO A 618 39.93 -9.26 11.14
C PRO A 618 39.50 -8.08 10.26
N GLU A 619 40.08 -6.90 10.50
CA GLU A 619 39.96 -5.66 9.71
C GLU A 619 40.59 -5.80 8.31
N VAL A 620 39.84 -6.25 7.30
CA VAL A 620 40.09 -5.89 5.88
C VAL A 620 38.77 -5.90 5.10
N ASN A 621 38.02 -4.77 5.06
CA ASN A 621 37.21 -4.36 3.88
C ASN A 621 36.37 -3.07 4.00
N LEU A 622 36.38 -2.33 5.11
CA LEU A 622 35.45 -1.19 5.29
C LEU A 622 35.87 0.13 4.62
N GLN A 623 37.13 0.31 4.22
CA GLN A 623 37.59 1.59 3.63
C GLN A 623 37.39 1.72 2.11
N GLN A 624 37.17 0.63 1.36
CA GLN A 624 36.93 0.73 -0.09
C GLN A 624 35.45 1.01 -0.46
N GLN A 625 34.48 0.70 0.41
CA GLN A 625 33.06 0.94 0.12
C GLN A 625 32.58 2.37 0.42
N GLN A 626 33.24 3.11 1.31
CA GLN A 626 32.77 4.44 1.71
C GLN A 626 33.17 5.57 0.75
N GLN A 627 34.19 5.39 -0.10
CA GLN A 627 34.63 6.45 -1.03
C GLN A 627 33.87 6.49 -2.37
N GLN A 628 33.08 5.46 -2.72
CA GLN A 628 32.34 5.43 -3.99
C GLN A 628 30.85 5.87 -3.88
N GLN A 629 30.28 5.99 -2.68
CA GLN A 629 28.83 6.20 -2.51
C GLN A 629 28.41 7.65 -2.16
N GLN A 630 29.33 8.53 -1.77
CA GLN A 630 28.96 9.88 -1.32
C GLN A 630 28.51 10.87 -2.42
N PRO A 631 28.96 10.81 -3.69
CA PRO A 631 28.45 11.74 -4.72
C PRO A 631 27.03 11.40 -5.20
N ILE A 632 26.61 10.14 -5.10
CA ILE A 632 25.37 9.63 -5.71
C ILE A 632 24.14 9.97 -4.84
N VAL A 633 24.27 9.90 -3.51
CA VAL A 633 23.16 10.13 -2.57
C VAL A 633 22.72 11.61 -2.55
N LYS A 634 23.62 12.55 -2.86
CA LYS A 634 23.29 13.99 -2.89
C LYS A 634 22.49 14.38 -4.15
N ASN A 635 22.84 13.81 -5.31
CA ASN A 635 22.12 14.05 -6.57
C ASN A 635 20.70 13.45 -6.59
N ILE A 636 20.49 12.31 -5.92
CA ILE A 636 19.16 11.67 -5.80
C ILE A 636 18.22 12.49 -4.90
N TRP A 637 18.74 13.22 -3.92
CA TRP A 637 17.91 14.02 -3.00
C TRP A 637 17.38 15.31 -3.66
N GLU A 638 18.19 15.95 -4.51
CA GLU A 638 17.80 17.18 -5.23
C GLU A 638 16.88 16.91 -6.43
N GLN A 639 17.04 15.78 -7.12
CA GLN A 639 16.15 15.37 -8.23
C GLN A 639 14.73 14.97 -7.76
N ASN A 640 14.59 14.46 -6.54
CA ASN A 640 13.30 14.00 -6.01
C ASN A 640 12.36 15.12 -5.52
N GLN A 641 12.84 16.35 -5.33
CA GLN A 641 11.97 17.50 -5.07
C GLN A 641 11.18 17.96 -6.32
N GLN A 642 11.61 17.58 -7.52
CA GLN A 642 11.00 17.99 -8.79
C GLN A 642 9.97 16.98 -9.35
N GLN A 643 9.81 15.82 -8.73
CA GLN A 643 8.87 14.76 -9.17
C GLN A 643 7.49 14.79 -8.48
N ILE A 644 7.31 15.68 -7.52
CA ILE A 644 6.00 15.90 -6.88
C ILE A 644 5.17 16.79 -7.82
N PRO A 645 3.95 16.38 -8.24
CA PRO A 645 2.99 17.34 -8.75
C PRO A 645 2.74 18.35 -7.62
N GLN A 646 3.28 19.57 -7.78
CA GLN A 646 2.84 20.67 -6.95
C GLN A 646 1.36 20.85 -7.27
N GLN A 647 0.49 20.39 -6.36
CA GLN A 647 -0.89 20.86 -6.37
C GLN A 647 -0.80 22.38 -6.30
N PRO A 648 -1.48 23.13 -7.18
CA PRO A 648 -1.72 24.53 -6.88
C PRO A 648 -2.40 24.55 -5.50
N VAL A 649 -1.80 25.29 -4.58
CA VAL A 649 -2.42 25.61 -3.30
C VAL A 649 -3.66 26.42 -3.67
N PHE A 650 -4.82 25.76 -3.76
CA PHE A 650 -6.08 26.47 -3.62
C PHE A 650 -6.07 27.04 -2.21
N LEU A 651 -5.68 28.32 -2.11
CA LEU A 651 -5.91 29.13 -0.93
C LEU A 651 -7.42 29.04 -0.65
N ASN A 652 -7.77 28.28 0.39
CA ASN A 652 -9.05 28.47 1.07
C ASN A 652 -9.17 29.99 1.32
N PRO A 653 -10.22 30.67 0.82
CA PRO A 653 -10.48 32.00 1.33
C PRO A 653 -10.75 31.82 2.82
N GLN A 654 -9.94 32.44 3.66
CA GLN A 654 -10.34 32.72 5.03
C GLN A 654 -11.64 33.54 4.92
N TYR A 655 -12.77 32.87 5.13
CA TYR A 655 -14.05 33.51 5.23
C TYR A 655 -14.09 34.21 6.58
N ASN A 656 -13.75 35.50 6.60
CA ASN A 656 -14.13 36.36 7.71
C ASN A 656 -15.65 36.59 7.59
N PRO A 657 -16.46 36.17 8.57
CA PRO A 657 -17.89 36.40 8.51
C PRO A 657 -18.15 37.92 8.58
N PRO A 658 -18.95 38.50 7.66
CA PRO A 658 -19.41 39.86 7.83
C PRO A 658 -20.35 39.94 9.04
N GLN A 659 -20.13 40.96 9.86
CA GLN A 659 -21.01 41.32 10.95
C GLN A 659 -22.44 41.57 10.43
N ASN A 660 -23.40 40.96 11.15
CA ASN A 660 -24.82 41.27 11.22
C ASN A 660 -25.31 42.46 10.37
N PHE A 661 -26.12 42.16 9.35
CA PHE A 661 -27.32 42.93 9.06
C PHE A 661 -28.46 41.95 8.72
N TYR A 662 -29.36 41.79 9.67
CA TYR A 662 -30.70 41.26 9.44
C TYR A 662 -31.49 42.25 8.60
N THR A 663 -32.02 41.82 7.45
CA THR A 663 -33.33 42.26 6.94
C THR A 663 -33.86 41.25 5.92
N ASN A 664 -35.19 41.14 5.92
CA ASN A 664 -36.06 40.14 5.31
C ASN A 664 -36.09 40.14 3.76
N ASP A 665 -36.84 39.13 3.29
CA ASP A 665 -37.56 39.03 2.01
C ASP A 665 -36.79 38.52 0.80
N TYR A 666 -37.01 37.24 0.48
CA TYR A 666 -37.23 36.80 -0.90
C TYR A 666 -38.19 35.61 -0.94
N SER A 667 -39.48 35.95 -0.98
CA SER A 667 -40.44 35.19 -1.77
C SER A 667 -40.39 35.72 -3.21
N GLN A 668 -40.78 34.88 -4.18
CA GLN A 668 -40.88 35.17 -5.62
C GLN A 668 -39.55 35.09 -6.38
N TYR A 669 -39.34 34.02 -7.17
CA TYR A 669 -39.81 33.91 -8.55
C TYR A 669 -39.57 32.47 -9.05
N ARG A 670 -40.67 31.75 -9.29
CA ARG A 670 -40.74 30.64 -10.25
C ARG A 670 -41.09 31.26 -11.60
N THR A 671 -40.23 31.10 -12.61
CA THR A 671 -40.60 30.68 -13.97
C THR A 671 -39.34 30.29 -14.72
#